data_AF-A0A6F8SZM7-F1
#
_entry.id   AF-A0A6F8SZM7-F1
#
_cell.length_a   1.000
_cell.length_b   1.000
_cell.length_c   1.000
_cell.angle_alpha   90.00
_cell.angle_beta   90.00
_cell.angle_gamma   90.00
#
_symmetry.space_group_name_H-M   'P 1'
#
loop_
_entity.id
_entity.type
_entity.pdbx_description
1 polymer ?
#
loop_
_entity_poly.entity_id
_entity_poly.type
_entity_poly.pdbx_seq_one_letter_code
_entity_poly.pdbx_strand_id
1 'polypeptide(L)'
;MGKGRILRVLEGLVLPQEVTSTLSELLPGYVMERYQQTPDYQQSIIQRIHSLYEAFLFTLDAYPLDPKFTPLSADTLRGYAEECKNECTLRKVSLDDLHKELEKFTAKLVHVLAACWQWPSGEPVKEAIACLNEAECYKLMMNHGRPDIATLVATEIDGTKEYVLQYDEAIPSHYEQLITELKTIKTSNYPKTPSWFRRLPEYQQAYFCNLKLDVFSPKEVAQELNQFILAWGDIKGKSLTLATDLKQIQTDTPPFPNWFNQLSVQLKEMVRVLALKPESIKHNLARFKSMLAESANKNEFKKTLALVPVIPQWYWVLAHRKQCFLGHVLKNSETIEDAVSSLSSRNRDLPAPSNFGAHSLKKISAKGEVVELFGRRFRSSHVATRDGLKFPEAVQQRHCDSNLTKVMEHARPEVPCLMQTLISPIHAVDYVPGIVTNYLPELPPDLELYKLARAAVARRQRVANIWQHNHPFNIAKLYYYTQTTDPESISILTNAQSYVAATPGLKELLDDYKNVLESPMLSATFWDYDGRELYLSSLEQLIILTIGGLSYGSCVSGKDRKAIELLHTDAMILYESRYGNWPKFGDPKDKEERGRFVTTFVDLYISRHQHELAGQNAPGSKGIKTPGMYLPKDIVEEINRRLASERAIEFDDRLATDNEVKYISKDLKRNFLPENELLCTLMAKQLGEPGCTKLYNALGALINETQRFRKPKGSWTSSWYKDAESIPRGIDAIRTVMADEYAGKNNVQRLTRIFCAVLSHPEKDNTSTPATNSVYDNLINIIKPKSGNKLDALADVAVKEWELLFEESKRANLGLVY
;
A
#
# COMPACT_ATOMS: atom_id res chain seq x y z
N MET A 1 -9.08 -17.64 13.95
CA MET A 1 -7.84 -16.85 13.78
C MET A 1 -8.11 -15.45 14.26
N GLY A 2 -7.32 -14.97 15.21
CA GLY A 2 -7.36 -13.60 15.70
C GLY A 2 -6.07 -13.38 16.47
N LYS A 3 -5.32 -12.32 16.16
CA LYS A 3 -3.99 -12.06 16.73
C LYS A 3 -4.04 -11.60 18.20
N GLY A 4 -5.08 -12.01 18.92
CA GLY A 4 -5.48 -11.47 20.21
C GLY A 4 -6.41 -10.26 20.07
N ARG A 5 -6.79 -9.74 21.23
CA ARG A 5 -7.64 -8.55 21.38
C ARG A 5 -6.85 -7.51 22.18
N ILE A 6 -6.87 -6.26 21.76
CA ILE A 6 -6.25 -5.16 22.50
C ILE A 6 -7.37 -4.36 23.17
N LEU A 7 -7.31 -4.23 24.49
CA LEU A 7 -8.17 -3.32 25.25
C LEU A 7 -7.38 -2.07 25.63
N ARG A 8 -7.73 -0.94 25.03
CA ARG A 8 -7.14 0.37 25.32
C ARG A 8 -7.90 1.03 26.46
N VAL A 9 -7.18 1.40 27.52
CA VAL A 9 -7.72 2.06 28.72
C VAL A 9 -6.92 3.33 28.99
N LEU A 10 -7.60 4.43 29.32
CA LEU A 10 -6.92 5.68 29.64
C LEU A 10 -5.92 5.49 30.79
N GLU A 11 -4.76 6.12 30.68
CA GLU A 11 -3.74 6.12 31.73
C GLU A 11 -4.31 6.73 33.02
N GLY A 12 -4.03 6.09 34.17
CA GLY A 12 -4.57 6.50 35.47
C GLY A 12 -6.03 6.08 35.73
N LEU A 13 -6.77 5.58 34.74
CA LEU A 13 -8.12 5.08 34.98
C LEU A 13 -8.09 3.74 35.74
N VAL A 14 -8.60 3.77 36.97
CA VAL A 14 -8.84 2.59 37.81
C VAL A 14 -10.22 2.02 37.47
N LEU A 15 -10.26 0.74 37.11
CA LEU A 15 -11.48 0.02 36.77
C LEU A 15 -12.00 -0.74 37.99
N PRO A 16 -13.31 -0.69 38.29
CA PRO A 16 -13.94 -1.58 39.27
C PRO A 16 -13.70 -3.05 38.91
N GLN A 17 -13.74 -3.92 39.92
CA GLN A 17 -13.53 -5.35 39.74
C GLN A 17 -14.62 -5.96 38.85
N GLU A 18 -15.86 -5.49 39.01
CA GLU A 18 -17.03 -5.90 38.25
C GLU A 18 -16.82 -5.59 36.76
N VAL A 19 -16.44 -4.34 36.45
CA VAL A 19 -16.16 -3.90 35.07
C VAL A 19 -14.99 -4.70 34.47
N THR A 20 -13.95 -4.98 35.25
CA THR A 20 -12.80 -5.79 34.80
C THR A 20 -13.22 -7.23 34.49
N SER A 21 -14.11 -7.80 35.30
CA SER A 21 -14.66 -9.15 35.09
C SER A 21 -15.50 -9.18 33.83
N THR A 22 -16.41 -8.22 33.66
CA THR A 22 -17.21 -8.05 32.45
C THR A 22 -16.34 -7.90 31.20
N LEU A 23 -15.26 -7.11 31.24
CA LEU A 23 -14.34 -6.96 30.11
C LEU A 23 -13.61 -8.26 29.78
N SER A 24 -13.29 -9.08 30.79
CA SER A 24 -12.66 -10.39 30.59
C SER A 24 -13.60 -11.39 29.93
N GLU A 25 -14.91 -11.29 30.21
CA GLU A 25 -15.95 -12.08 29.55
C GLU A 25 -16.22 -11.59 28.12
N LEU A 26 -16.33 -10.28 27.92
CA LEU A 26 -16.59 -9.67 26.61
C LEU A 26 -15.42 -9.81 25.65
N LEU A 27 -14.19 -9.75 26.15
CA LEU A 27 -12.97 -9.77 25.36
C LEU A 27 -11.98 -10.84 25.87
N PRO A 28 -12.31 -12.15 25.82
CA PRO A 28 -11.47 -13.16 26.43
C PRO A 28 -10.01 -13.11 25.94
N GLY A 29 -9.06 -13.11 26.87
CA GLY A 29 -7.63 -13.07 26.57
C GLY A 29 -7.12 -11.72 26.05
N TYR A 30 -7.81 -10.61 26.31
CA TYR A 30 -7.34 -9.29 25.89
C TYR A 30 -6.00 -8.92 26.54
N VAL A 31 -5.19 -8.17 25.80
CA VAL A 31 -4.01 -7.48 26.33
C VAL A 31 -4.39 -6.03 26.59
N MET A 32 -4.17 -5.56 27.82
CA MET A 32 -4.45 -4.17 28.19
C MET A 32 -3.33 -3.27 27.68
N GLU A 33 -3.69 -2.21 26.96
CA GLU A 33 -2.81 -1.13 26.53
C GLU A 33 -3.26 0.17 27.22
N ARG A 34 -2.31 0.91 27.82
CA ARG A 34 -2.61 2.22 28.39
C ARG A 34 -2.39 3.29 27.33
N TYR A 35 -3.38 4.17 27.17
CA TYR A 35 -3.28 5.31 26.24
C TYR A 35 -3.40 6.63 26.98
N GLN A 36 -2.80 7.67 26.41
CA GLN A 36 -2.88 9.04 26.90
C GLN A 36 -3.89 9.83 26.08
N GLN A 37 -4.46 10.87 26.69
CA GLN A 37 -5.34 11.80 25.99
C GLN A 37 -4.58 12.56 24.88
N THR A 38 -3.33 12.93 25.15
CA THR A 38 -2.44 13.52 24.15
C THR A 38 -1.80 12.44 23.27
N PRO A 39 -1.72 12.63 21.94
CA PRO A 39 -1.12 11.65 21.04
C PRO A 39 0.39 11.46 21.30
N ASP A 40 0.83 10.21 21.35
CA ASP A 40 2.26 9.87 21.37
C ASP A 40 2.81 9.79 19.93
N TYR A 41 3.24 10.95 19.43
CA TYR A 41 3.86 11.09 18.11
C TYR A 41 5.20 10.35 18.01
N GLN A 42 5.97 10.31 19.10
CA GLN A 42 7.25 9.62 19.13
C GLN A 42 7.06 8.13 18.91
N GLN A 43 6.12 7.51 19.62
CA GLN A 43 5.81 6.10 19.46
C GLN A 43 5.28 5.79 18.06
N SER A 44 4.48 6.68 17.48
CA SER A 44 4.01 6.53 16.10
C SER A 44 5.18 6.49 15.10
N ILE A 45 6.14 7.39 15.24
CA ILE A 45 7.33 7.44 14.35
C ILE A 45 8.26 6.23 14.57
N ILE A 46 8.46 5.80 15.82
CA ILE A 46 9.21 4.58 16.15
C ILE A 46 8.60 3.36 15.44
N GLN A 47 7.27 3.19 15.54
CA GLN A 47 6.57 2.09 14.89
C GLN A 47 6.66 2.16 13.37
N ARG A 48 6.62 3.37 12.79
CA ARG A 48 6.75 3.54 11.34
C ARG A 48 8.13 3.13 10.84
N ILE A 49 9.19 3.58 11.51
CA ILE A 49 10.58 3.19 11.20
C ILE A 49 10.74 1.67 11.33
N HIS A 50 10.22 1.08 12.41
CA HIS A 50 10.29 -0.37 12.60
C HIS A 50 9.54 -1.16 11.52
N SER A 51 8.34 -0.72 11.13
CA SER A 51 7.55 -1.37 10.08
C SER A 51 8.24 -1.31 8.71
N LEU A 52 8.84 -0.18 8.37
CA LEU A 52 9.62 -0.03 7.12
C LEU A 52 10.91 -0.83 7.14
N TYR A 53 11.57 -0.93 8.29
CA TYR A 53 12.71 -1.82 8.48
C TYR A 53 12.32 -3.29 8.23
N GLU A 54 11.23 -3.76 8.86
CA GLU A 54 10.70 -5.12 8.66
C GLU A 54 10.28 -5.38 7.21
N ALA A 55 9.72 -4.37 6.52
CA ALA A 55 9.38 -4.44 5.10
C ALA A 55 10.63 -4.58 4.20
N PHE A 56 11.72 -3.88 4.54
CA PHE A 56 13.00 -4.02 3.85
C PHE A 56 13.59 -5.42 4.05
N LEU A 57 13.58 -5.93 5.29
CA LEU A 57 13.99 -7.31 5.58
C LEU A 57 13.15 -8.34 4.82
N PHE A 58 11.83 -8.16 4.82
CA PHE A 58 10.91 -8.99 4.05
C PHE A 58 11.24 -8.96 2.55
N THR A 59 11.63 -7.81 2.00
CA THR A 59 12.02 -7.69 0.59
C THR A 59 13.25 -8.55 0.29
N LEU A 60 14.26 -8.54 1.17
CA LEU A 60 15.46 -9.37 1.01
C LEU A 60 15.13 -10.87 0.99
N ASP A 61 14.17 -11.30 1.80
CA ASP A 61 13.75 -12.71 1.90
C ASP A 61 12.82 -13.15 0.78
N ALA A 62 11.88 -12.28 0.40
CA ALA A 62 10.80 -12.62 -0.50
C ALA A 62 11.12 -12.30 -1.96
N TYR A 63 11.98 -11.31 -2.23
CA TYR A 63 12.40 -10.89 -3.56
C TYR A 63 13.94 -10.76 -3.62
N PRO A 64 14.64 -11.92 -3.64
CA PRO A 64 16.09 -11.95 -3.45
C PRO A 64 16.85 -11.23 -4.57
N LEU A 65 18.05 -10.78 -4.23
CA LEU A 65 18.98 -10.12 -5.13
C LEU A 65 19.38 -11.02 -6.30
N ASP A 66 19.55 -10.43 -7.49
CA ASP A 66 20.18 -11.12 -8.61
C ASP A 66 21.70 -10.93 -8.54
N PRO A 67 22.49 -12.00 -8.32
CA PRO A 67 23.96 -11.92 -8.25
C PRO A 67 24.62 -11.52 -9.57
N LYS A 68 23.87 -11.48 -10.68
CA LYS A 68 24.34 -10.91 -11.95
C LYS A 68 24.24 -9.39 -11.99
N PHE A 69 23.34 -8.81 -11.19
CA PHE A 69 23.10 -7.38 -11.15
C PHE A 69 23.86 -6.69 -10.03
N THR A 70 23.86 -7.28 -8.82
CA THR A 70 24.57 -6.73 -7.68
C THR A 70 25.50 -7.76 -7.04
N PRO A 71 26.74 -7.38 -6.68
CA PRO A 71 27.64 -8.25 -5.92
C PRO A 71 27.37 -8.22 -4.41
N LEU A 72 26.42 -7.38 -3.97
CA LEU A 72 26.10 -7.22 -2.57
C LEU A 72 25.29 -8.41 -2.05
N SER A 73 25.59 -8.82 -0.82
CA SER A 73 24.90 -9.88 -0.11
C SER A 73 23.70 -9.34 0.67
N ALA A 74 22.69 -10.20 0.88
CA ALA A 74 21.55 -9.83 1.71
C ALA A 74 21.99 -9.45 3.14
N ASP A 75 22.98 -10.15 3.71
CA ASP A 75 23.47 -9.90 5.07
C ASP A 75 24.11 -8.51 5.22
N THR A 76 24.89 -8.07 4.23
CA THR A 76 25.41 -6.70 4.20
C THR A 76 24.29 -5.67 4.20
N LEU A 77 23.25 -5.89 3.40
CA LEU A 77 22.11 -4.99 3.32
C LEU A 77 21.29 -4.98 4.63
N ARG A 78 21.13 -6.14 5.30
CA ARG A 78 20.51 -6.22 6.64
C ARG A 78 21.28 -5.42 7.67
N GLY A 79 22.60 -5.62 7.73
CA GLY A 79 23.48 -4.89 8.65
C GLY A 79 23.40 -3.38 8.44
N TYR A 80 23.42 -2.91 7.19
CA TYR A 80 23.26 -1.50 6.87
C TYR A 80 21.90 -0.94 7.31
N ALA A 81 20.80 -1.67 7.06
CA ALA A 81 19.47 -1.23 7.48
C ALA A 81 19.33 -1.12 9.00
N GLU A 82 19.94 -2.06 9.75
CA GLU A 82 19.95 -2.06 11.22
C GLU A 82 20.75 -0.86 11.76
N GLU A 83 21.92 -0.57 11.20
CA GLU A 83 22.68 0.64 11.54
C GLU A 83 21.86 1.91 11.27
N CYS A 84 21.22 2.01 10.10
CA CYS A 84 20.38 3.17 9.76
C CYS A 84 19.25 3.39 10.76
N LYS A 85 18.65 2.30 11.26
CA LYS A 85 17.60 2.34 12.27
C LYS A 85 18.15 2.82 13.61
N ASN A 86 19.32 2.33 14.02
CA ASN A 86 19.97 2.69 15.29
C ASN A 86 20.55 4.12 15.30
N GLU A 87 20.85 4.69 14.13
CA GLU A 87 21.27 6.10 13.98
C GLU A 87 20.13 7.11 14.15
N CYS A 88 18.86 6.68 14.08
CA CYS A 88 17.72 7.58 14.18
C CYS A 88 17.63 8.23 15.56
N THR A 89 17.60 9.56 15.61
CA THR A 89 17.48 10.30 16.88
C THR A 89 16.01 10.56 17.21
N LEU A 90 15.43 9.69 18.06
CA LEU A 90 13.98 9.64 18.27
C LEU A 90 13.48 10.31 19.55
N ARG A 91 14.39 10.87 20.37
CA ARG A 91 14.04 11.71 21.52
C ARG A 91 13.94 13.17 21.09
N LYS A 92 12.87 13.52 20.39
CA LYS A 92 12.62 14.89 19.91
C LYS A 92 11.25 15.37 20.37
N VAL A 93 11.13 16.69 20.55
CA VAL A 93 9.92 17.31 21.13
C VAL A 93 8.81 17.49 20.10
N SER A 94 9.14 17.81 18.85
CA SER A 94 8.15 18.11 17.81
C SER A 94 7.92 16.93 16.87
N LEU A 95 6.68 16.77 16.38
CA LEU A 95 6.39 15.80 15.31
C LEU A 95 7.17 16.14 14.03
N ASP A 96 7.33 17.42 13.69
CA ASP A 96 8.06 17.84 12.48
C ASP A 96 9.51 17.35 12.49
N ASP A 97 10.20 17.40 13.64
CA ASP A 97 11.59 16.93 13.73
C ASP A 97 11.71 15.41 13.79
N LEU A 98 10.72 14.71 14.37
CA LEU A 98 10.63 13.25 14.30
C LEU A 98 10.39 12.80 12.87
N HIS A 99 9.53 13.52 12.14
CA HIS A 99 9.17 13.22 10.76
C HIS A 99 10.38 13.37 9.82
N LYS A 100 11.24 14.38 10.02
CA LYS A 100 12.52 14.48 9.30
C LYS A 100 13.43 13.25 9.50
N GLU A 101 13.41 12.61 10.67
CA GLU A 101 14.16 11.36 10.88
C GLU A 101 13.53 10.20 10.12
N LEU A 102 12.21 10.10 10.10
CA LEU A 102 11.48 9.14 9.27
C LEU A 102 11.80 9.32 7.77
N GLU A 103 11.84 10.56 7.28
CA GLU A 103 12.21 10.86 5.88
C GLU A 103 13.63 10.39 5.56
N LYS A 104 14.62 10.73 6.40
CA LYS A 104 16.01 10.30 6.21
C LYS A 104 16.15 8.79 6.22
N PHE A 105 15.53 8.12 7.21
CA PHE A 105 15.57 6.66 7.31
C PHE A 105 14.95 6.00 6.08
N THR A 106 13.77 6.46 5.67
CA THR A 106 13.07 5.95 4.48
C THR A 106 13.91 6.16 3.22
N ALA A 107 14.53 7.32 3.06
CA ALA A 107 15.38 7.63 1.91
C ALA A 107 16.58 6.69 1.81
N LYS A 108 17.24 6.35 2.93
CA LYS A 108 18.34 5.38 2.95
C LYS A 108 17.90 4.00 2.46
N LEU A 109 16.76 3.49 2.93
CA LEU A 109 16.22 2.19 2.48
C LEU A 109 15.85 2.20 0.99
N VAL A 110 15.16 3.26 0.54
CA VAL A 110 14.77 3.41 -0.87
C VAL A 110 16.01 3.51 -1.78
N HIS A 111 17.05 4.22 -1.35
CA HIS A 111 18.29 4.34 -2.11
C HIS A 111 18.96 2.98 -2.31
N VAL A 112 19.02 2.14 -1.26
CA VAL A 112 19.52 0.76 -1.34
C VAL A 112 18.70 -0.09 -2.31
N LEU A 113 17.36 -0.07 -2.19
CA LEU A 113 16.48 -0.81 -3.09
C LEU A 113 16.65 -0.36 -4.55
N ALA A 114 16.76 0.94 -4.79
CA ALA A 114 16.95 1.49 -6.13
C ALA A 114 18.29 1.07 -6.74
N ALA A 115 19.35 0.96 -5.93
CA ALA A 115 20.69 0.61 -6.38
C ALA A 115 20.93 -0.91 -6.53
N CYS A 116 20.28 -1.74 -5.70
CA CYS A 116 20.61 -3.16 -5.59
C CYS A 116 19.69 -4.11 -6.37
N TRP A 117 18.55 -3.65 -6.89
CA TRP A 117 17.63 -4.45 -7.68
C TRP A 117 17.57 -4.02 -9.13
N GLN A 118 17.39 -4.99 -10.01
CA GLN A 118 17.15 -4.73 -11.43
C GLN A 118 15.66 -4.39 -11.65
N TRP A 119 15.38 -3.13 -11.94
CA TRP A 119 14.03 -2.63 -12.16
C TRP A 119 13.63 -2.65 -13.65
N PRO A 120 12.37 -3.01 -13.97
CA PRO A 120 11.91 -3.11 -15.36
C PRO A 120 11.62 -1.75 -16.01
N SER A 121 11.34 -0.71 -15.20
CA SER A 121 11.13 0.66 -15.68
C SER A 121 12.41 1.48 -15.47
N GLY A 122 12.68 2.43 -16.36
CA GLY A 122 13.81 3.38 -16.22
C GLY A 122 13.68 4.34 -15.03
N GLU A 123 12.81 4.05 -14.05
CA GLU A 123 12.56 4.84 -12.85
C GLU A 123 12.87 4.04 -11.55
N PRO A 124 14.14 3.64 -11.29
CA PRO A 124 14.50 2.77 -10.14
C PRO A 124 13.97 3.25 -8.79
N VAL A 125 13.98 4.56 -8.53
CA VAL A 125 13.53 5.14 -7.27
C VAL A 125 12.03 4.95 -7.05
N LYS A 126 11.22 5.11 -8.11
CA LYS A 126 9.78 4.94 -8.01
C LYS A 126 9.42 3.48 -7.78
N GLU A 127 10.10 2.56 -8.46
CA GLU A 127 9.92 1.12 -8.24
C GLU A 127 10.39 0.69 -6.85
N ALA A 128 11.49 1.26 -6.34
CA ALA A 128 11.97 1.02 -4.99
C ALA A 128 10.98 1.47 -3.92
N ILE A 129 10.39 2.67 -4.09
CA ILE A 129 9.32 3.18 -3.22
C ILE A 129 8.10 2.25 -3.24
N ALA A 130 7.66 1.85 -4.44
CA ALA A 130 6.54 0.92 -4.59
C ALA A 130 6.86 -0.45 -3.96
N CYS A 131 8.07 -0.96 -4.15
CA CYS A 131 8.54 -2.21 -3.58
C CYS A 131 8.49 -2.18 -2.06
N LEU A 132 9.03 -1.15 -1.41
CA LEU A 132 9.02 -1.03 0.05
C LEU A 132 7.58 -0.93 0.59
N ASN A 133 6.73 -0.14 -0.07
CA ASN A 133 5.32 0.01 0.32
C ASN A 133 4.54 -1.30 0.21
N GLU A 134 4.73 -2.05 -0.89
CA GLU A 134 4.08 -3.33 -1.12
C GLU A 134 4.62 -4.41 -0.18
N ALA A 135 5.94 -4.47 0.01
CA ALA A 135 6.59 -5.42 0.92
C ALA A 135 6.04 -5.27 2.35
N GLU A 136 5.83 -4.05 2.83
CA GLU A 136 5.19 -3.81 4.12
C GLU A 136 3.80 -4.45 4.18
N CYS A 137 2.98 -4.27 3.14
CA CYS A 137 1.63 -4.83 3.11
C CYS A 137 1.62 -6.37 3.20
N TYR A 138 2.54 -7.04 2.50
CA TYR A 138 2.67 -8.50 2.55
C TYR A 138 3.33 -8.99 3.85
N LYS A 139 4.26 -8.23 4.42
CA LYS A 139 4.81 -8.51 5.76
C LYS A 139 3.72 -8.43 6.84
N LEU A 140 2.80 -7.48 6.73
CA LEU A 140 1.63 -7.38 7.63
C LEU A 140 0.70 -8.60 7.49
N MET A 141 0.50 -9.13 6.26
CA MET A 141 -0.24 -10.37 6.05
C MET A 141 0.46 -11.57 6.71
N MET A 142 1.78 -11.66 6.59
CA MET A 142 2.58 -12.75 7.17
C MET A 142 2.54 -12.77 8.71
N ASN A 143 2.32 -11.63 9.36
CA ASN A 143 2.24 -11.53 10.82
C ASN A 143 0.92 -12.08 11.42
N HIS A 144 0.29 -13.05 10.74
CA HIS A 144 -0.90 -13.82 11.14
C HIS A 144 -2.14 -12.98 11.49
N GLY A 145 -2.35 -11.89 10.76
CA GLY A 145 -3.59 -11.12 10.80
C GLY A 145 -3.56 -9.87 11.68
N ARG A 146 -4.75 -9.36 11.98
CA ARG A 146 -4.99 -8.08 12.66
C ARG A 146 -5.64 -8.35 14.02
N PRO A 147 -5.16 -7.78 15.13
CA PRO A 147 -5.83 -7.92 16.41
C PRO A 147 -7.12 -7.10 16.42
N ASP A 148 -8.14 -7.61 17.09
CA ASP A 148 -9.31 -6.80 17.42
C ASP A 148 -8.86 -5.65 18.33
N ILE A 149 -9.55 -4.52 18.23
CA ILE A 149 -9.26 -3.37 19.07
C ILE A 149 -10.53 -2.93 19.79
N ALA A 150 -10.41 -2.75 21.09
CA ALA A 150 -11.43 -2.18 21.95
C ALA A 150 -10.85 -0.97 22.66
N THR A 151 -11.60 0.13 22.76
CA THR A 151 -11.20 1.31 23.54
C THR A 151 -12.30 1.61 24.55
N LEU A 152 -11.91 1.65 25.83
CA LEU A 152 -12.79 1.97 26.94
C LEU A 152 -12.64 3.45 27.31
N VAL A 153 -13.75 4.19 27.23
CA VAL A 153 -13.84 5.59 27.64
C VAL A 153 -14.76 5.68 28.84
N ALA A 154 -14.29 6.26 29.94
CA ALA A 154 -15.15 6.54 31.10
C ALA A 154 -16.00 7.78 30.82
N THR A 155 -17.27 7.73 31.22
CA THR A 155 -18.20 8.84 31.09
C THR A 155 -19.10 8.91 32.32
N GLU A 156 -19.85 10.00 32.46
CA GLU A 156 -20.79 10.20 33.56
C GLU A 156 -22.19 10.39 32.96
N ILE A 157 -23.14 9.57 33.43
CA ILE A 157 -24.53 9.57 32.98
C ILE A 157 -25.39 9.58 34.24
N ASP A 158 -26.18 10.64 34.42
CA ASP A 158 -27.03 10.87 35.61
C ASP A 158 -26.28 10.76 36.95
N GLY A 159 -25.06 11.31 37.02
CA GLY A 159 -24.21 11.25 38.22
C GLY A 159 -23.61 9.86 38.50
N THR A 160 -23.85 8.89 37.63
CA THR A 160 -23.29 7.55 37.72
C THR A 160 -22.15 7.40 36.71
N LYS A 161 -21.01 6.88 37.17
CA LYS A 161 -19.88 6.58 36.29
C LYS A 161 -20.21 5.36 35.43
N GLU A 162 -20.23 5.56 34.12
CA GLU A 162 -20.42 4.53 33.12
C GLU A 162 -19.19 4.42 32.21
N TYR A 163 -19.11 3.35 31.43
CA TYR A 163 -18.02 3.12 30.50
C TYR A 163 -18.57 2.82 29.11
N VAL A 164 -18.01 3.48 28.11
CA VAL A 164 -18.31 3.26 26.70
C VAL A 164 -17.19 2.44 26.10
N LEU A 165 -17.53 1.34 25.45
CA LEU A 165 -16.60 0.45 24.77
C LEU A 165 -16.85 0.55 23.26
N GLN A 166 -15.93 1.22 22.56
CA GLN A 166 -15.83 1.12 21.10
C GLN A 166 -15.09 -0.17 20.77
N TYR A 167 -15.68 -1.05 19.95
CA TYR A 167 -15.09 -2.34 19.61
C TYR A 167 -15.12 -2.59 18.11
N ASP A 168 -13.93 -2.77 17.53
CA ASP A 168 -13.71 -3.14 16.14
C ASP A 168 -13.13 -4.55 16.08
N GLU A 169 -13.95 -5.50 15.63
CA GLU A 169 -13.59 -6.90 15.38
C GLU A 169 -13.01 -7.05 13.97
N ALA A 170 -11.84 -7.67 13.84
CA ALA A 170 -11.25 -7.99 12.54
C ALA A 170 -11.97 -9.20 11.92
N ILE A 171 -12.48 -9.04 10.69
CA ILE A 171 -13.18 -10.13 9.99
C ILE A 171 -12.25 -10.76 8.95
N PRO A 172 -12.14 -12.11 8.91
CA PRO A 172 -11.37 -12.82 7.90
C PRO A 172 -11.80 -12.42 6.50
N SER A 173 -10.84 -11.97 5.68
CA SER A 173 -11.13 -11.43 4.34
C SER A 173 -11.32 -12.51 3.26
N HIS A 174 -10.92 -13.75 3.55
CA HIS A 174 -10.95 -14.85 2.60
C HIS A 174 -12.33 -15.50 2.45
N TYR A 175 -12.49 -16.22 1.35
CA TYR A 175 -13.64 -17.03 0.98
C TYR A 175 -13.15 -18.28 0.22
N GLU A 176 -13.98 -19.31 0.13
CA GLU A 176 -13.57 -20.65 -0.32
C GLU A 176 -12.88 -20.67 -1.69
N GLN A 177 -13.41 -19.92 -2.67
CA GLN A 177 -12.83 -19.85 -4.00
C GLN A 177 -11.41 -19.25 -3.97
N LEU A 178 -11.17 -18.17 -3.22
CA LEU A 178 -9.84 -17.59 -3.08
C LEU A 178 -8.87 -18.58 -2.41
N ILE A 179 -9.32 -19.28 -1.36
CA ILE A 179 -8.50 -20.29 -0.69
C ILE A 179 -8.11 -21.41 -1.65
N THR A 180 -9.05 -21.89 -2.46
CA THR A 180 -8.80 -22.92 -3.48
C THR A 180 -7.78 -22.43 -4.51
N GLU A 181 -7.93 -21.20 -4.98
CA GLU A 181 -6.99 -20.57 -5.92
C GLU A 181 -5.57 -20.44 -5.34
N LEU A 182 -5.46 -20.01 -4.08
CA LEU A 182 -4.17 -19.90 -3.38
C LEU A 182 -3.52 -21.28 -3.15
N LYS A 183 -4.32 -22.31 -2.86
CA LYS A 183 -3.86 -23.71 -2.82
C LYS A 183 -3.29 -24.12 -4.18
N THR A 184 -3.99 -23.83 -5.27
CA THR A 184 -3.52 -24.12 -6.64
C THR A 184 -2.23 -23.38 -6.98
N ILE A 185 -2.09 -22.11 -6.57
CA ILE A 185 -0.84 -21.34 -6.74
C ILE A 185 0.31 -21.99 -5.96
N LYS A 186 0.06 -22.45 -4.73
CA LYS A 186 1.04 -23.14 -3.88
C LYS A 186 1.45 -24.49 -4.47
N THR A 187 0.51 -25.32 -4.89
CA THR A 187 0.81 -26.64 -5.50
C THR A 187 1.49 -26.51 -6.85
N SER A 188 1.26 -25.41 -7.58
CA SER A 188 1.95 -25.09 -8.83
C SER A 188 3.33 -24.43 -8.61
N ASN A 189 3.84 -24.43 -7.38
CA ASN A 189 5.12 -23.85 -6.98
C ASN A 189 5.27 -22.35 -7.32
N TYR A 190 4.21 -21.58 -7.03
CA TYR A 190 4.21 -20.11 -7.12
C TYR A 190 4.70 -19.59 -8.49
N PRO A 191 4.07 -20.02 -9.59
CA PRO A 191 4.60 -19.74 -10.92
C PRO A 191 4.64 -18.23 -11.18
N LYS A 192 5.56 -17.78 -12.03
CA LYS A 192 5.66 -16.35 -12.38
C LYS A 192 5.01 -16.11 -13.72
N THR A 193 4.41 -14.92 -13.92
CA THR A 193 3.76 -14.60 -15.19
C THR A 193 4.74 -14.77 -16.34
N PRO A 194 4.47 -15.66 -17.31
CA PRO A 194 5.35 -15.89 -18.44
C PRO A 194 5.55 -14.61 -19.26
N SER A 195 6.75 -14.45 -19.82
CA SER A 195 7.12 -13.23 -20.54
C SER A 195 6.23 -12.96 -21.75
N TRP A 196 5.80 -14.04 -22.44
CA TRP A 196 4.89 -13.99 -23.58
C TRP A 196 3.47 -13.57 -23.19
N PHE A 197 2.98 -13.98 -22.01
CA PHE A 197 1.63 -13.69 -21.54
C PHE A 197 1.47 -12.23 -21.10
N ARG A 198 2.49 -11.68 -20.41
CA ARG A 198 2.46 -10.33 -19.85
C ARG A 198 2.18 -9.22 -20.88
N ARG A 199 2.55 -9.43 -22.15
CA ARG A 199 2.43 -8.44 -23.23
C ARG A 199 1.19 -8.64 -24.10
N LEU A 200 0.34 -9.61 -23.78
CA LEU A 200 -0.82 -9.91 -24.59
C LEU A 200 -1.89 -8.82 -24.42
N PRO A 201 -2.60 -8.45 -25.50
CA PRO A 201 -3.80 -7.65 -25.39
C PRO A 201 -4.91 -8.45 -24.68
N GLU A 202 -5.87 -7.73 -24.10
CA GLU A 202 -6.88 -8.30 -23.21
C GLU A 202 -7.67 -9.48 -23.82
N TYR A 203 -8.06 -9.41 -25.09
CA TYR A 203 -8.80 -10.49 -25.75
C TYR A 203 -7.99 -11.80 -25.86
N GLN A 204 -6.66 -11.70 -26.00
CA GLN A 204 -5.78 -12.88 -26.01
C GLN A 204 -5.60 -13.43 -24.59
N GLN A 205 -5.48 -12.55 -23.59
CA GLN A 205 -5.45 -12.98 -22.18
C GLN A 205 -6.75 -13.70 -21.80
N ALA A 206 -7.91 -13.14 -22.18
CA ALA A 206 -9.22 -13.73 -21.94
C ALA A 206 -9.33 -15.12 -22.58
N TYR A 207 -8.82 -15.31 -23.79
CA TYR A 207 -8.74 -16.62 -24.42
C TYR A 207 -7.88 -17.60 -23.61
N PHE A 208 -6.62 -17.27 -23.32
CA PHE A 208 -5.69 -18.21 -22.67
C PHE A 208 -6.05 -18.53 -21.21
N CYS A 209 -6.57 -17.57 -20.44
CA CYS A 209 -6.99 -17.81 -19.05
C CYS A 209 -8.25 -18.67 -18.95
N ASN A 210 -9.04 -18.78 -20.02
CA ASN A 210 -10.25 -19.59 -20.06
C ASN A 210 -10.09 -20.85 -20.94
N LEU A 211 -8.87 -21.14 -21.38
CA LEU A 211 -8.58 -22.21 -22.33
C LEU A 211 -8.94 -23.57 -21.75
N LYS A 212 -9.85 -24.28 -22.42
CA LYS A 212 -10.23 -25.67 -22.12
C LYS A 212 -9.96 -26.53 -23.35
N LEU A 213 -8.90 -27.32 -23.28
CA LEU A 213 -8.48 -28.29 -24.31
C LEU A 213 -8.17 -29.64 -23.65
N ASP A 214 -8.40 -30.72 -24.38
CA ASP A 214 -8.00 -32.07 -23.95
C ASP A 214 -6.47 -32.22 -23.94
N VAL A 215 -5.79 -31.60 -24.90
CA VAL A 215 -4.33 -31.61 -25.04
C VAL A 215 -3.81 -30.18 -25.20
N PHE A 216 -3.01 -29.73 -24.25
CA PHE A 216 -2.36 -28.42 -24.30
C PHE A 216 -1.13 -28.47 -25.23
N SER A 217 -1.33 -28.14 -26.51
CA SER A 217 -0.23 -27.93 -27.45
C SER A 217 -0.41 -26.66 -28.27
N PRO A 218 0.68 -26.01 -28.73
CA PRO A 218 0.58 -24.88 -29.64
C PRO A 218 -0.21 -25.20 -30.92
N LYS A 219 -0.16 -26.46 -31.38
CA LYS A 219 -0.85 -26.93 -32.57
C LYS A 219 -2.36 -26.91 -32.36
N GLU A 220 -2.85 -27.48 -31.27
CA GLU A 220 -4.29 -27.53 -30.95
C GLU A 220 -4.87 -26.12 -30.76
N VAL A 221 -4.15 -25.25 -30.05
CA VAL A 221 -4.56 -23.83 -29.88
C VAL A 221 -4.64 -23.12 -31.24
N ALA A 222 -3.66 -23.32 -32.11
CA ALA A 222 -3.69 -22.75 -33.45
C ALA A 222 -4.82 -23.34 -34.31
N GLN A 223 -5.14 -24.63 -34.16
CA GLN A 223 -6.25 -25.27 -34.85
C GLN A 223 -7.60 -24.71 -34.40
N GLU A 224 -7.85 -24.58 -33.10
CA GLU A 224 -9.09 -23.98 -32.58
C GLU A 224 -9.26 -22.55 -33.08
N LEU A 225 -8.22 -21.71 -32.98
CA LEU A 225 -8.31 -20.32 -33.46
C LEU A 225 -8.57 -20.27 -34.97
N ASN A 226 -7.93 -21.12 -35.77
CA ASN A 226 -8.17 -21.17 -37.21
C ASN A 226 -9.61 -21.60 -37.55
N GLN A 227 -10.15 -22.59 -36.83
CA GLN A 227 -11.55 -23.01 -36.98
C GLN A 227 -12.49 -21.87 -36.61
N PHE A 228 -12.22 -21.15 -35.51
CA PHE A 228 -13.00 -19.98 -35.13
C PHE A 228 -12.93 -18.86 -36.18
N ILE A 229 -11.76 -18.58 -36.76
CA ILE A 229 -11.62 -17.56 -37.82
C ILE A 229 -12.47 -17.92 -39.05
N LEU A 230 -12.53 -19.20 -39.43
CA LEU A 230 -13.40 -19.67 -40.51
C LEU A 230 -14.88 -19.50 -40.14
N ALA A 231 -15.28 -19.96 -38.95
CA ALA A 231 -16.65 -19.81 -38.45
C ALA A 231 -17.07 -18.34 -38.33
N TRP A 232 -16.15 -17.44 -37.94
CA TRP A 232 -16.39 -16.00 -37.89
C TRP A 232 -16.68 -15.41 -39.27
N GLY A 233 -16.00 -15.89 -40.31
CA GLY A 233 -16.31 -15.57 -41.71
C GLY A 233 -17.76 -15.90 -42.05
N ASP A 234 -18.22 -17.09 -41.67
CA ASP A 234 -19.60 -17.54 -41.89
C ASP A 234 -20.62 -16.76 -41.06
N ILE A 235 -20.33 -16.50 -39.78
CA ILE A 235 -21.18 -15.69 -38.89
C ILE A 235 -21.39 -14.31 -39.49
N LYS A 236 -20.33 -13.68 -39.99
CA LYS A 236 -20.43 -12.37 -40.64
C LYS A 236 -21.25 -12.42 -41.93
N GLY A 237 -21.17 -13.51 -42.69
CA GLY A 237 -21.94 -13.69 -43.92
C GLY A 237 -23.43 -13.99 -43.69
N LYS A 238 -23.78 -14.62 -42.56
CA LYS A 238 -25.14 -15.07 -42.24
C LYS A 238 -25.91 -14.20 -41.25
N SER A 239 -25.21 -13.43 -40.40
CA SER A 239 -25.88 -12.55 -39.42
C SER A 239 -26.49 -11.33 -40.11
N LEU A 240 -27.81 -11.20 -40.00
CA LEU A 240 -28.57 -10.04 -40.49
C LEU A 240 -28.36 -8.79 -39.61
N THR A 241 -27.90 -8.98 -38.36
CA THR A 241 -27.86 -7.95 -37.31
C THR A 241 -26.57 -7.97 -36.50
N LEU A 242 -25.42 -8.29 -37.12
CA LEU A 242 -24.15 -8.49 -36.40
C LEU A 242 -23.77 -7.34 -35.44
N ALA A 243 -24.09 -6.08 -35.80
CA ALA A 243 -23.86 -4.94 -34.92
C ALA A 243 -24.72 -5.00 -33.64
N THR A 244 -25.98 -5.41 -33.76
CA THR A 244 -26.89 -5.62 -32.63
C THR A 244 -26.43 -6.81 -31.79
N ASP A 245 -26.06 -7.92 -32.43
CA ASP A 245 -25.54 -9.12 -31.79
C ASP A 245 -24.33 -8.78 -30.91
N LEU A 246 -23.35 -8.04 -31.46
CA LEU A 246 -22.15 -7.62 -30.73
C LEU A 246 -22.48 -6.63 -29.62
N LYS A 247 -23.44 -5.73 -29.82
CA LYS A 247 -23.91 -4.81 -28.78
C LYS A 247 -24.55 -5.57 -27.61
N GLN A 248 -25.36 -6.59 -27.87
CA GLN A 248 -25.95 -7.44 -26.83
C GLN A 248 -24.88 -8.18 -26.02
N ILE A 249 -23.84 -8.71 -26.69
CA ILE A 249 -22.70 -9.36 -26.04
C ILE A 249 -21.93 -8.35 -25.18
N GLN A 250 -21.68 -7.14 -25.70
CA GLN A 250 -21.00 -6.06 -25.00
C GLN A 250 -21.74 -5.62 -23.73
N THR A 251 -23.07 -5.46 -23.81
CA THR A 251 -23.89 -5.00 -22.68
C THR A 251 -24.36 -6.14 -21.79
N ASP A 252 -23.85 -7.36 -22.01
CA ASP A 252 -24.24 -8.60 -21.31
C ASP A 252 -25.76 -8.78 -21.19
N THR A 253 -26.49 -8.41 -22.25
CA THR A 253 -27.95 -8.33 -22.24
C THR A 253 -28.56 -9.53 -22.99
N PRO A 254 -29.21 -10.48 -22.29
CA PRO A 254 -29.87 -11.61 -22.94
C PRO A 254 -31.15 -11.17 -23.71
N PRO A 255 -31.61 -11.96 -24.70
CA PRO A 255 -31.02 -13.23 -25.15
C PRO A 255 -29.76 -13.02 -26.01
N PHE A 256 -28.72 -13.83 -25.78
CA PHE A 256 -27.52 -13.79 -26.61
C PHE A 256 -27.73 -14.49 -27.96
N PRO A 257 -27.03 -14.07 -29.02
CA PRO A 257 -27.07 -14.73 -30.33
C PRO A 257 -26.72 -16.22 -30.24
N ASN A 258 -27.44 -17.06 -31.00
CA ASN A 258 -27.24 -18.52 -30.98
C ASN A 258 -25.79 -18.92 -31.30
N TRP A 259 -25.16 -18.25 -32.27
CA TRP A 259 -23.76 -18.51 -32.63
C TRP A 259 -22.81 -18.27 -31.46
N PHE A 260 -23.06 -17.25 -30.64
CA PHE A 260 -22.25 -16.94 -29.46
C PHE A 260 -22.42 -18.00 -28.38
N ASN A 261 -23.66 -18.46 -28.14
CA ASN A 261 -23.95 -19.51 -27.17
C ASN A 261 -23.28 -20.86 -27.50
N GLN A 262 -23.01 -21.12 -28.78
CA GLN A 262 -22.34 -22.34 -29.24
C GLN A 262 -20.80 -22.31 -29.12
N LEU A 263 -20.20 -21.14 -28.88
CA LEU A 263 -18.75 -21.03 -28.73
C LEU A 263 -18.24 -21.71 -27.45
N SER A 264 -17.00 -22.21 -27.50
CA SER A 264 -16.25 -22.64 -26.31
C SER A 264 -16.03 -21.46 -25.36
N VAL A 265 -15.79 -21.73 -24.07
CA VAL A 265 -15.69 -20.68 -23.03
C VAL A 265 -14.60 -19.67 -23.36
N GLN A 266 -13.41 -20.12 -23.75
CA GLN A 266 -12.31 -19.26 -24.17
C GLN A 266 -12.66 -18.35 -25.36
N LEU A 267 -13.44 -18.85 -26.32
CA LEU A 267 -13.88 -18.08 -27.48
C LEU A 267 -14.98 -17.09 -27.09
N LYS A 268 -15.90 -17.45 -26.20
CA LYS A 268 -16.91 -16.52 -25.65
C LYS A 268 -16.24 -15.33 -24.97
N GLU A 269 -15.31 -15.58 -24.05
CA GLU A 269 -14.63 -14.52 -23.31
C GLU A 269 -13.76 -13.65 -24.23
N MET A 270 -13.09 -14.25 -25.23
CA MET A 270 -12.39 -13.48 -26.26
C MET A 270 -13.35 -12.59 -27.06
N VAL A 271 -14.51 -13.12 -27.49
CA VAL A 271 -15.50 -12.36 -28.26
C VAL A 271 -16.12 -11.24 -27.43
N ARG A 272 -16.36 -11.42 -26.13
CA ARG A 272 -16.84 -10.35 -25.23
C ARG A 272 -15.91 -9.13 -25.27
N VAL A 273 -14.60 -9.35 -25.15
CA VAL A 273 -13.60 -8.27 -25.22
C VAL A 273 -13.54 -7.67 -26.62
N LEU A 274 -13.60 -8.50 -27.67
CA LEU A 274 -13.55 -8.04 -29.06
C LEU A 274 -14.80 -7.23 -29.46
N ALA A 275 -15.96 -7.51 -28.87
CA ALA A 275 -17.21 -6.81 -29.12
C ALA A 275 -17.19 -5.34 -28.67
N LEU A 276 -16.27 -4.95 -27.78
CA LEU A 276 -16.07 -3.55 -27.38
C LEU A 276 -15.61 -2.65 -28.53
N LYS A 277 -14.94 -3.24 -29.53
CA LYS A 277 -14.42 -2.54 -30.73
C LYS A 277 -14.68 -3.37 -31.99
N PRO A 278 -15.96 -3.46 -32.44
CA PRO A 278 -16.38 -4.33 -33.54
C PRO A 278 -15.58 -4.17 -34.83
N GLU A 279 -15.18 -2.94 -35.15
CA GLU A 279 -14.41 -2.58 -36.33
C GLU A 279 -13.00 -3.20 -36.34
N SER A 280 -12.43 -3.50 -35.17
CA SER A 280 -11.08 -4.01 -34.99
C SER A 280 -10.99 -5.54 -34.96
N ILE A 281 -12.12 -6.26 -34.95
CA ILE A 281 -12.17 -7.72 -34.73
C ILE A 281 -11.33 -8.48 -35.76
N LYS A 282 -11.53 -8.21 -37.06
CA LYS A 282 -10.79 -8.90 -38.13
C LYS A 282 -9.28 -8.72 -37.99
N HIS A 283 -8.83 -7.50 -37.69
CA HIS A 283 -7.42 -7.19 -37.49
C HIS A 283 -6.85 -7.92 -36.26
N ASN A 284 -7.58 -7.89 -35.14
CA ASN A 284 -7.17 -8.55 -33.90
C ASN A 284 -7.07 -10.07 -34.04
N LEU A 285 -8.01 -10.72 -34.74
CA LEU A 285 -7.93 -12.16 -35.01
C LEU A 285 -6.73 -12.53 -35.89
N ALA A 286 -6.43 -11.73 -36.92
CA ALA A 286 -5.24 -11.93 -37.75
C ALA A 286 -3.95 -11.77 -36.93
N ARG A 287 -3.88 -10.74 -36.07
CA ARG A 287 -2.74 -10.52 -35.17
C ARG A 287 -2.57 -11.67 -34.18
N PHE A 288 -3.66 -12.23 -33.65
CA PHE A 288 -3.59 -13.37 -32.75
C PHE A 288 -3.06 -14.62 -33.44
N LYS A 289 -3.51 -14.89 -34.66
CA LYS A 289 -2.98 -15.98 -35.49
C LYS A 289 -1.47 -15.84 -35.72
N SER A 290 -0.98 -14.65 -36.06
CA SER A 290 0.45 -14.39 -36.22
C SER A 290 1.23 -14.62 -34.92
N MET A 291 0.72 -14.13 -33.80
CA MET A 291 1.35 -14.33 -32.48
C MET A 291 1.51 -15.82 -32.14
N LEU A 292 0.48 -16.64 -32.41
CA LEU A 292 0.56 -18.09 -32.20
C LEU A 292 1.64 -18.74 -33.09
N ALA A 293 1.71 -18.35 -34.36
CA ALA A 293 2.73 -18.87 -35.28
C ALA A 293 4.16 -18.53 -34.81
N GLU A 294 4.37 -17.31 -34.34
CA GLU A 294 5.66 -16.86 -33.79
C GLU A 294 6.02 -17.55 -32.47
N SER A 295 5.02 -17.85 -31.63
CA SER A 295 5.22 -18.40 -30.30
C SER A 295 5.29 -19.93 -30.28
N ALA A 296 4.75 -20.60 -31.31
CA ALA A 296 4.62 -22.05 -31.36
C ALA A 296 5.95 -22.80 -31.15
N ASN A 297 7.08 -22.22 -31.57
CA ASN A 297 8.41 -22.84 -31.43
C ASN A 297 9.17 -22.40 -30.16
N LYS A 298 8.67 -21.42 -29.40
CA LYS A 298 9.33 -20.92 -28.20
C LYS A 298 9.18 -21.90 -27.03
N ASN A 299 10.29 -22.26 -26.40
CA ASN A 299 10.30 -23.24 -25.30
C ASN A 299 9.47 -22.79 -24.09
N GLU A 300 9.57 -21.50 -23.72
CA GLU A 300 8.78 -20.94 -22.61
C GLU A 300 7.28 -21.09 -22.86
N PHE A 301 6.82 -20.78 -24.08
CA PHE A 301 5.41 -20.93 -24.47
C PHE A 301 4.93 -22.38 -24.31
N LYS A 302 5.67 -23.35 -24.89
CA LYS A 302 5.34 -24.78 -24.77
C LYS A 302 5.25 -25.25 -23.32
N LYS A 303 6.19 -24.83 -22.47
CA LYS A 303 6.26 -25.24 -21.06
C LYS A 303 5.18 -24.63 -20.17
N THR A 304 4.73 -23.42 -20.48
CA THR A 304 3.84 -22.65 -19.60
C THR A 304 2.40 -22.57 -20.10
N LEU A 305 2.11 -22.99 -21.35
CA LEU A 305 0.78 -22.93 -21.94
C LEU A 305 -0.30 -23.62 -21.09
N ALA A 306 -0.02 -24.83 -20.61
CA ALA A 306 -0.97 -25.60 -19.79
C ALA A 306 -1.20 -24.99 -18.40
N LEU A 307 -0.32 -24.10 -17.93
CA LEU A 307 -0.38 -23.51 -16.61
C LEU A 307 -1.29 -22.28 -16.55
N VAL A 308 -1.35 -21.51 -17.64
CA VAL A 308 -2.12 -20.25 -17.71
C VAL A 308 -3.60 -20.41 -17.35
N PRO A 309 -4.36 -21.41 -17.87
CA PRO A 309 -5.77 -21.57 -17.52
C PRO A 309 -6.00 -22.17 -16.12
N VAL A 310 -4.99 -22.78 -15.51
CA VAL A 310 -5.10 -23.43 -14.18
C VAL A 310 -4.97 -22.40 -13.05
N ILE A 311 -4.15 -21.37 -13.26
CA ILE A 311 -3.94 -20.28 -12.31
C ILE A 311 -4.93 -19.14 -12.62
N PRO A 312 -5.58 -18.54 -11.61
CA PRO A 312 -6.57 -17.51 -11.85
C PRO A 312 -5.97 -16.26 -12.50
N GLN A 313 -6.74 -15.62 -13.39
CA GLN A 313 -6.29 -14.45 -14.14
C GLN A 313 -5.82 -13.29 -13.24
N TRP A 314 -6.46 -13.08 -12.07
CA TRP A 314 -6.05 -12.03 -11.13
C TRP A 314 -4.60 -12.19 -10.66
N TYR A 315 -4.09 -13.41 -10.58
CA TYR A 315 -2.70 -13.66 -10.18
C TYR A 315 -1.71 -13.33 -11.30
N TRP A 316 -2.08 -13.54 -12.56
CA TRP A 316 -1.22 -13.28 -13.70
C TRP A 316 -0.98 -11.79 -13.98
N VAL A 317 -1.92 -10.94 -13.59
CA VAL A 317 -1.78 -9.48 -13.73
C VAL A 317 -0.97 -8.84 -12.62
N LEU A 318 -0.65 -9.60 -11.55
CA LEU A 318 0.25 -9.11 -10.50
C LEU A 318 1.65 -8.84 -11.05
N ALA A 319 2.26 -7.76 -10.55
CA ALA A 319 3.66 -7.50 -10.79
C ALA A 319 4.53 -8.66 -10.27
N HIS A 320 5.67 -8.90 -10.92
CA HIS A 320 6.57 -10.00 -10.58
C HIS A 320 6.93 -10.02 -9.08
N ARG A 321 7.30 -8.87 -8.52
CA ARG A 321 7.61 -8.73 -7.08
C ARG A 321 6.43 -9.12 -6.18
N LYS A 322 5.18 -8.77 -6.54
CA LYS A 322 3.99 -9.15 -5.77
C LYS A 322 3.74 -10.65 -5.82
N GLN A 323 4.02 -11.31 -6.95
CA GLN A 323 3.97 -12.77 -7.04
C GLN A 323 5.06 -13.45 -6.19
N CYS A 324 6.22 -12.82 -6.03
CA CYS A 324 7.28 -13.26 -5.12
C CYS A 324 6.84 -13.07 -3.66
N PHE A 325 6.31 -11.90 -3.31
CA PHE A 325 5.79 -11.59 -1.98
C PHE A 325 4.67 -12.54 -1.55
N LEU A 326 3.64 -12.73 -2.39
CA LEU A 326 2.56 -13.67 -2.12
C LEU A 326 3.08 -15.10 -1.95
N GLY A 327 4.00 -15.53 -2.81
CA GLY A 327 4.64 -16.85 -2.68
C GLY A 327 5.39 -17.01 -1.36
N HIS A 328 6.10 -15.98 -0.91
CA HIS A 328 6.79 -15.98 0.37
C HIS A 328 5.82 -16.04 1.56
N VAL A 329 4.72 -15.27 1.53
CA VAL A 329 3.69 -15.35 2.58
C VAL A 329 3.10 -16.77 2.64
N LEU A 330 2.61 -17.29 1.51
CA LEU A 330 1.99 -18.63 1.44
C LEU A 330 2.93 -19.78 1.83
N LYS A 331 4.24 -19.60 1.60
CA LYS A 331 5.26 -20.58 1.99
C LYS A 331 5.47 -20.61 3.51
N ASN A 332 5.39 -19.46 4.18
CA ASN A 332 5.71 -19.31 5.59
C ASN A 332 4.47 -19.26 6.51
N SER A 333 3.26 -19.24 5.96
CA SER A 333 2.03 -19.38 6.74
C SER A 333 1.72 -20.83 7.08
N GLU A 334 1.22 -21.07 8.30
CA GLU A 334 0.79 -22.38 8.78
C GLU A 334 -0.36 -22.93 7.92
N THR A 335 -1.38 -22.10 7.70
CA THR A 335 -2.49 -22.38 6.79
C THR A 335 -2.61 -21.34 5.67
N ILE A 336 -3.40 -21.64 4.64
CA ILE A 336 -3.63 -20.70 3.53
C ILE A 336 -4.53 -19.56 3.99
N GLU A 337 -5.46 -19.87 4.86
CA GLU A 337 -6.41 -18.97 5.48
C GLU A 337 -5.68 -17.93 6.34
N ASP A 338 -4.61 -18.32 7.07
CA ASP A 338 -3.78 -17.40 7.85
C ASP A 338 -3.10 -16.36 6.97
N ALA A 339 -2.59 -16.80 5.80
CA ALA A 339 -1.88 -15.96 4.84
C ALA A 339 -2.72 -14.79 4.32
N VAL A 340 -4.05 -14.92 4.35
CA VAL A 340 -5.01 -13.92 3.86
C VAL A 340 -6.11 -13.62 4.89
N SER A 341 -5.78 -13.80 6.17
CA SER A 341 -6.68 -13.51 7.29
C SER A 341 -7.07 -12.03 7.36
N SER A 342 -6.13 -11.13 7.06
CA SER A 342 -6.37 -9.68 6.98
C SER A 342 -5.51 -9.04 5.90
N LEU A 343 -6.08 -8.07 5.18
CA LEU A 343 -5.36 -7.25 4.21
C LEU A 343 -5.32 -5.79 4.66
N SER A 344 -4.15 -5.16 4.59
CA SER A 344 -4.01 -3.72 4.77
C SER A 344 -4.88 -2.96 3.76
N SER A 345 -5.42 -1.80 4.14
CA SER A 345 -6.18 -0.90 3.26
C SER A 345 -5.45 -0.50 1.97
N ARG A 346 -4.11 -0.65 1.94
CA ARG A 346 -3.26 -0.38 0.77
C ARG A 346 -3.07 -1.59 -0.13
N ASN A 347 -3.33 -2.81 0.36
CA ASN A 347 -3.24 -4.02 -0.44
C ASN A 347 -4.58 -4.28 -1.12
N ARG A 348 -4.71 -3.80 -2.36
CA ARG A 348 -5.94 -3.91 -3.17
C ARG A 348 -5.76 -4.79 -4.41
N ASP A 349 -4.64 -5.50 -4.51
CA ASP A 349 -4.30 -6.35 -5.66
C ASP A 349 -4.82 -7.78 -5.55
N LEU A 350 -5.29 -8.20 -4.36
CA LEU A 350 -5.97 -9.48 -4.17
C LEU A 350 -7.49 -9.28 -4.21
N PRO A 351 -8.28 -10.22 -4.79
CA PRO A 351 -9.72 -10.10 -4.89
C PRO A 351 -10.40 -10.49 -3.56
N ALA A 352 -10.03 -9.80 -2.48
CA ALA A 352 -10.61 -9.93 -1.13
C ALA A 352 -10.76 -8.53 -0.48
N PRO A 353 -11.75 -8.31 0.40
CA PRO A 353 -11.91 -7.02 1.08
C PRO A 353 -10.69 -6.68 1.92
N SER A 354 -10.26 -5.42 1.89
CA SER A 354 -9.15 -4.95 2.73
C SER A 354 -9.68 -4.14 3.89
N ASN A 355 -8.95 -4.11 5.00
CA ASN A 355 -9.35 -3.40 6.22
C ASN A 355 -10.77 -3.79 6.68
N PHE A 356 -11.14 -5.06 6.47
CA PHE A 356 -12.48 -5.58 6.76
C PHE A 356 -12.66 -5.82 8.25
N GLY A 357 -13.75 -5.32 8.80
CA GLY A 357 -14.09 -5.48 10.21
C GLY A 357 -15.53 -5.10 10.51
N ALA A 358 -15.95 -5.38 11.73
CA ALA A 358 -17.23 -4.91 12.27
C ALA A 358 -17.00 -4.03 13.48
N HIS A 359 -17.57 -2.84 13.42
CA HIS A 359 -17.56 -1.88 14.50
C HIS A 359 -18.86 -2.00 15.32
N SER A 360 -18.75 -1.92 16.64
CA SER A 360 -19.87 -1.99 17.58
C SER A 360 -19.61 -1.08 18.78
N LEU A 361 -20.70 -0.69 19.46
CA LEU A 361 -20.65 0.22 20.59
C LEU A 361 -21.43 -0.39 21.76
N LYS A 362 -20.77 -0.53 22.91
CA LYS A 362 -21.37 -1.08 24.12
C LYS A 362 -21.25 -0.09 25.28
N LYS A 363 -22.25 -0.09 26.14
CA LYS A 363 -22.25 0.63 27.42
C LYS A 363 -22.08 -0.38 28.54
N ILE A 364 -21.24 -0.06 29.52
CA ILE A 364 -20.97 -0.89 30.69
C ILE A 364 -21.22 -0.03 31.94
N SER A 365 -22.12 -0.46 32.81
CA SER A 365 -22.39 0.25 34.07
C SER A 365 -21.27 0.04 35.08
N ALA A 366 -21.24 0.84 36.15
CA ALA A 366 -20.28 0.62 37.26
C ALA A 366 -20.40 -0.77 37.91
N LYS A 367 -21.57 -1.42 37.80
CA LYS A 367 -21.84 -2.77 38.30
C LYS A 367 -21.45 -3.88 37.32
N GLY A 368 -20.92 -3.52 36.14
CA GLY A 368 -20.53 -4.47 35.10
C GLY A 368 -21.68 -4.93 34.20
N GLU A 369 -22.86 -4.30 34.25
CA GLU A 369 -23.97 -4.62 33.35
C GLU A 369 -23.70 -4.08 31.95
N VAL A 370 -23.93 -4.90 30.92
CA VAL A 370 -23.62 -4.55 29.53
C VAL A 370 -24.90 -4.28 28.75
N VAL A 371 -24.93 -3.15 28.05
CA VAL A 371 -25.96 -2.83 27.07
C VAL A 371 -25.27 -2.66 25.71
N GLU A 372 -25.64 -3.49 24.73
CA GLU A 372 -25.29 -3.26 23.33
C GLU A 372 -26.20 -2.14 22.81
N LEU A 373 -25.61 -1.00 22.44
CA LEU A 373 -26.39 0.18 22.08
C LEU A 373 -27.04 0.00 20.70
N PHE A 374 -26.26 -0.47 19.73
CA PHE A 374 -26.73 -0.86 18.40
C PHE A 374 -25.91 -2.01 17.84
N GLY A 375 -26.47 -2.70 16.86
CA GLY A 375 -25.85 -3.84 16.20
C GLY A 375 -24.56 -3.51 15.42
N ARG A 376 -23.92 -4.56 14.92
CA ARG A 376 -22.66 -4.49 14.17
C ARG A 376 -22.80 -3.64 12.89
N ARG A 377 -21.88 -2.70 12.72
CA ARG A 377 -21.69 -1.91 11.49
C ARG A 377 -20.44 -2.40 10.77
N PHE A 378 -20.62 -2.98 9.58
CA PHE A 378 -19.52 -3.54 8.80
C PHE A 378 -18.79 -2.45 8.02
N ARG A 379 -17.46 -2.57 7.95
CA ARG A 379 -16.58 -1.62 7.26
C ARG A 379 -15.49 -2.34 6.49
N SER A 380 -15.14 -1.80 5.34
CA SER A 380 -13.93 -2.21 4.61
C SER A 380 -13.41 -1.06 3.75
N SER A 381 -12.25 -1.22 3.14
CA SER A 381 -11.90 -0.41 1.95
C SER A 381 -12.93 -0.63 0.85
N HIS A 382 -13.17 0.37 0.00
CA HIS A 382 -14.19 0.33 -1.07
C HIS A 382 -14.25 -1.01 -1.82
N VAL A 383 -15.40 -1.56 -2.22
CA VAL A 383 -15.45 -2.93 -2.81
C VAL A 383 -14.65 -3.08 -4.12
N ALA A 384 -14.59 -2.02 -4.94
CA ALA A 384 -13.73 -1.97 -6.12
C ALA A 384 -12.25 -1.65 -5.78
N THR A 385 -11.32 -2.08 -6.62
CA THR A 385 -9.88 -1.82 -6.43
C THR A 385 -9.40 -0.62 -7.25
N ARG A 386 -8.70 0.32 -6.60
CA ARG A 386 -8.04 1.45 -7.29
C ARG A 386 -6.74 1.01 -7.98
N ASP A 387 -6.11 -0.06 -7.49
CA ASP A 387 -4.83 -0.55 -8.00
C ASP A 387 -5.02 -1.36 -9.29
N GLY A 388 -6.25 -1.87 -9.51
CA GLY A 388 -6.63 -2.67 -10.67
C GLY A 388 -7.34 -1.92 -11.80
N LEU A 389 -7.41 -0.59 -11.80
CA LEU A 389 -8.12 0.18 -12.85
C LEU A 389 -7.55 -0.02 -14.27
N LYS A 390 -6.33 -0.55 -14.38
CA LYS A 390 -5.68 -0.91 -15.65
C LYS A 390 -5.67 -2.42 -15.92
N PHE A 391 -6.26 -3.23 -15.03
CA PHE A 391 -6.40 -4.67 -15.25
C PHE A 391 -7.48 -4.97 -16.29
N PRO A 392 -7.48 -6.18 -16.88
CA PRO A 392 -8.61 -6.66 -17.66
C PRO A 392 -9.94 -6.49 -16.93
N GLU A 393 -11.00 -6.16 -17.64
CA GLU A 393 -12.32 -5.89 -17.06
C GLU A 393 -12.82 -7.08 -16.22
N ALA A 394 -12.60 -8.31 -16.69
CA ALA A 394 -12.94 -9.53 -15.96
C ALA A 394 -12.26 -9.62 -14.58
N VAL A 395 -11.02 -9.12 -14.45
CA VAL A 395 -10.32 -9.07 -13.16
C VAL A 395 -10.91 -7.95 -12.29
N GLN A 396 -11.18 -6.78 -12.86
CA GLN A 396 -11.83 -5.68 -12.12
C GLN A 396 -13.19 -6.11 -11.54
N GLN A 397 -14.01 -6.78 -12.36
CA GLN A 397 -15.29 -7.37 -11.96
C GLN A 397 -15.09 -8.44 -10.89
N ARG A 398 -14.13 -9.36 -11.07
CA ARG A 398 -13.82 -10.40 -10.06
C ARG A 398 -13.51 -9.80 -8.69
N HIS A 399 -12.70 -8.73 -8.63
CA HIS A 399 -12.44 -8.04 -7.37
C HIS A 399 -13.72 -7.47 -6.76
N CYS A 400 -14.48 -6.71 -7.55
CA CYS A 400 -15.66 -6.00 -7.05
C CYS A 400 -16.75 -6.98 -6.58
N ASP A 401 -17.03 -8.02 -7.38
CA ASP A 401 -18.09 -8.99 -7.11
C ASP A 401 -17.75 -9.90 -5.93
N SER A 402 -16.49 -10.35 -5.83
CA SER A 402 -16.05 -11.17 -4.69
C SER A 402 -16.05 -10.35 -3.40
N ASN A 403 -15.59 -9.09 -3.46
CA ASN A 403 -15.58 -8.21 -2.30
C ASN A 403 -17.00 -7.89 -1.86
N LEU A 404 -17.89 -7.52 -2.78
CA LEU A 404 -19.30 -7.26 -2.48
C LEU A 404 -19.98 -8.50 -1.87
N THR A 405 -19.68 -9.68 -2.41
CA THR A 405 -20.17 -10.95 -1.84
C THR A 405 -19.73 -11.13 -0.41
N LYS A 406 -18.44 -10.91 -0.14
CA LYS A 406 -17.85 -11.13 1.18
C LYS A 406 -18.33 -10.11 2.21
N VAL A 407 -18.40 -8.82 1.87
CA VAL A 407 -18.88 -7.80 2.82
C VAL A 407 -20.38 -7.91 3.12
N MET A 408 -21.14 -8.59 2.26
CA MET A 408 -22.56 -8.87 2.45
C MET A 408 -22.83 -10.29 2.97
N GLU A 409 -21.82 -11.02 3.46
CA GLU A 409 -21.99 -12.43 3.88
C GLU A 409 -22.96 -12.62 5.05
N HIS A 410 -23.17 -11.56 5.84
CA HIS A 410 -24.11 -11.54 6.97
C HIS A 410 -25.49 -10.97 6.61
N ALA A 411 -25.73 -10.66 5.33
CA ALA A 411 -27.01 -10.15 4.86
C ALA A 411 -28.09 -11.23 4.98
N ARG A 412 -29.29 -10.84 5.42
CA ARG A 412 -30.48 -11.70 5.41
C ARG A 412 -31.43 -11.24 4.29
N PRO A 413 -32.03 -12.14 3.50
CA PRO A 413 -32.88 -11.75 2.36
C PRO A 413 -34.08 -10.87 2.73
N GLU A 414 -34.58 -10.99 3.96
CA GLU A 414 -35.83 -10.36 4.42
C GLU A 414 -35.66 -8.91 4.90
N VAL A 415 -34.43 -8.46 5.16
CA VAL A 415 -34.14 -7.12 5.70
C VAL A 415 -33.27 -6.32 4.74
N PRO A 416 -33.38 -4.99 4.73
CA PRO A 416 -32.56 -4.17 3.84
C PRO A 416 -31.08 -4.24 4.22
N CYS A 417 -30.22 -4.13 3.20
CA CYS A 417 -28.78 -4.04 3.36
C CYS A 417 -28.30 -2.70 2.82
N LEU A 418 -27.69 -1.86 3.65
CA LEU A 418 -27.10 -0.61 3.20
C LEU A 418 -25.69 -0.83 2.70
N MET A 419 -25.42 -0.34 1.50
CA MET A 419 -24.08 -0.15 0.95
C MET A 419 -23.81 1.35 0.81
N GLN A 420 -23.27 1.94 1.88
CA GLN A 420 -22.94 3.36 1.90
C GLN A 420 -21.48 3.59 1.46
N THR A 421 -21.27 4.45 0.47
CA THR A 421 -19.93 4.87 0.05
C THR A 421 -19.69 6.34 0.38
N LEU A 422 -18.53 6.63 0.97
CA LEU A 422 -18.10 7.98 1.29
C LEU A 422 -16.94 8.33 0.34
N ILE A 423 -17.25 8.45 -0.95
CA ILE A 423 -16.31 8.77 -2.03
C ILE A 423 -16.80 9.98 -2.83
N SER A 424 -15.89 10.62 -3.55
CA SER A 424 -16.19 11.87 -4.26
C SER A 424 -15.92 11.73 -5.75
N PRO A 425 -16.87 11.17 -6.52
CA PRO A 425 -16.76 11.06 -7.97
C PRO A 425 -16.61 12.44 -8.62
N ILE A 426 -15.46 12.72 -9.24
CA ILE A 426 -15.20 13.97 -9.97
C ILE A 426 -14.84 13.61 -11.40
N HIS A 427 -15.45 14.29 -12.37
CA HIS A 427 -15.10 14.14 -13.79
C HIS A 427 -13.82 14.88 -14.13
N ALA A 428 -13.08 14.38 -15.13
CA ALA A 428 -11.82 15.00 -15.57
C ALA A 428 -11.98 16.47 -15.99
N VAL A 429 -13.14 16.85 -16.55
CA VAL A 429 -13.45 18.23 -16.99
C VAL A 429 -13.64 19.19 -15.81
N ASP A 430 -14.04 18.67 -14.66
CA ASP A 430 -14.30 19.44 -13.45
C ASP A 430 -13.13 19.33 -12.45
N TYR A 431 -12.08 18.59 -12.82
CA TYR A 431 -10.90 18.39 -12.00
C TYR A 431 -9.92 19.55 -12.18
N VAL A 432 -9.87 20.44 -11.17
CA VAL A 432 -8.83 21.47 -11.08
C VAL A 432 -7.79 21.00 -10.04
N PRO A 433 -6.57 20.62 -10.47
CA PRO A 433 -5.49 20.30 -9.53
C PRO A 433 -5.20 21.54 -8.66
N GLY A 434 -5.55 21.45 -7.38
CA GLY A 434 -5.41 22.55 -6.43
C GLY A 434 -5.37 22.06 -4.99
N ILE A 435 -5.56 22.99 -4.05
CA ILE A 435 -5.66 22.70 -2.61
C ILE A 435 -6.70 21.59 -2.34
N VAL A 436 -7.75 21.56 -3.16
CA VAL A 436 -8.89 20.65 -3.09
C VAL A 436 -8.51 19.17 -3.10
N THR A 437 -7.44 18.81 -3.83
CA THR A 437 -7.00 17.42 -3.99
C THR A 437 -5.56 17.23 -3.54
N ASN A 438 -5.05 18.11 -2.65
CA ASN A 438 -3.64 18.15 -2.24
C ASN A 438 -2.66 18.23 -3.42
N TYR A 439 -3.05 18.91 -4.51
CA TYR A 439 -2.28 18.98 -5.74
C TYR A 439 -1.97 17.61 -6.35
N LEU A 440 -2.87 16.63 -6.19
CA LEU A 440 -2.74 15.35 -6.89
C LEU A 440 -2.68 15.64 -8.41
N PRO A 441 -1.60 15.26 -9.11
CA PRO A 441 -1.50 15.52 -10.55
C PRO A 441 -2.43 14.60 -11.37
N GLU A 442 -2.90 13.51 -10.76
CA GLU A 442 -3.76 12.51 -11.38
C GLU A 442 -5.20 12.60 -10.85
N LEU A 443 -6.17 12.33 -11.72
CA LEU A 443 -7.59 12.26 -11.36
C LEU A 443 -7.81 11.21 -10.26
N PRO A 444 -8.51 11.54 -9.15
CA PRO A 444 -8.85 10.57 -8.12
C PRO A 444 -9.61 9.36 -8.69
N PRO A 445 -9.41 8.16 -8.13
CA PRO A 445 -10.04 6.94 -8.64
C PRO A 445 -11.56 6.88 -8.36
N ASP A 446 -12.08 7.77 -7.52
CA ASP A 446 -13.44 7.74 -6.95
C ASP A 446 -14.54 7.55 -8.02
N LEU A 447 -14.44 8.19 -9.20
CA LEU A 447 -15.46 8.03 -10.25
C LEU A 447 -15.51 6.61 -10.81
N GLU A 448 -14.35 6.00 -11.10
CA GLU A 448 -14.30 4.63 -11.61
C GLU A 448 -14.69 3.61 -10.54
N LEU A 449 -14.29 3.86 -9.27
CA LEU A 449 -14.73 3.06 -8.14
C LEU A 449 -16.26 3.07 -7.99
N TYR A 450 -16.88 4.26 -8.08
CA TYR A 450 -18.34 4.42 -8.03
C TYR A 450 -19.04 3.59 -9.12
N LYS A 451 -18.59 3.70 -10.38
CA LYS A 451 -19.16 2.93 -11.51
C LYS A 451 -19.04 1.42 -11.31
N LEU A 452 -17.86 0.95 -10.90
CA LEU A 452 -17.61 -0.48 -10.67
C LEU A 452 -18.51 -1.06 -9.57
N ALA A 453 -18.68 -0.33 -8.46
CA ALA A 453 -19.56 -0.74 -7.36
C ALA A 453 -21.04 -0.80 -7.79
N ARG A 454 -21.52 0.20 -8.54
CA ARG A 454 -22.88 0.21 -9.12
C ARG A 454 -23.12 -0.98 -10.03
N ALA A 455 -22.16 -1.25 -10.92
CA ALA A 455 -22.24 -2.39 -11.83
C ALA A 455 -22.26 -3.73 -11.07
N ALA A 456 -21.49 -3.88 -9.99
CA ALA A 456 -21.48 -5.08 -9.15
C ALA A 456 -22.82 -5.30 -8.44
N VAL A 457 -23.42 -4.25 -7.88
CA VAL A 457 -24.75 -4.36 -7.27
C VAL A 457 -25.81 -4.69 -8.31
N ALA A 458 -25.79 -4.05 -9.50
CA ALA A 458 -26.72 -4.34 -10.58
C ALA A 458 -26.66 -5.82 -11.02
N ARG A 459 -25.46 -6.41 -11.12
CA ARG A 459 -25.28 -7.86 -11.37
C ARG A 459 -25.87 -8.74 -10.26
N ARG A 460 -25.93 -8.23 -9.02
CA ARG A 460 -26.46 -8.92 -7.83
C ARG A 460 -27.92 -8.65 -7.49
N GLN A 461 -28.60 -7.70 -8.15
CA GLN A 461 -29.96 -7.26 -7.80
C GLN A 461 -31.01 -8.39 -7.77
N ARG A 462 -30.70 -9.57 -8.31
CA ARG A 462 -31.56 -10.77 -8.23
C ARG A 462 -31.47 -11.53 -6.89
N VAL A 463 -30.52 -11.19 -6.01
CA VAL A 463 -30.14 -12.00 -4.84
C VAL A 463 -30.27 -11.24 -3.50
N ALA A 464 -30.16 -9.91 -3.49
CA ALA A 464 -30.21 -9.13 -2.24
C ALA A 464 -30.84 -7.73 -2.43
N ASN A 465 -31.62 -7.29 -1.45
CA ASN A 465 -32.17 -5.93 -1.34
C ASN A 465 -31.11 -4.95 -0.83
N ILE A 466 -30.20 -4.53 -1.71
CA ILE A 466 -29.10 -3.62 -1.40
C ILE A 466 -29.51 -2.18 -1.70
N TRP A 467 -29.58 -1.34 -0.67
CA TRP A 467 -29.75 0.11 -0.81
C TRP A 467 -28.37 0.74 -0.94
N GLN A 468 -28.13 1.40 -2.06
CA GLN A 468 -26.85 2.05 -2.34
C GLN A 468 -26.99 3.55 -2.15
N HIS A 469 -26.10 4.15 -1.36
CA HIS A 469 -26.00 5.60 -1.22
C HIS A 469 -24.54 6.05 -1.28
N ASN A 470 -24.26 7.16 -1.96
CA ASN A 470 -22.96 7.80 -1.92
C ASN A 470 -23.00 9.23 -1.37
N HIS A 471 -22.19 9.50 -0.34
CA HIS A 471 -21.93 10.86 0.12
C HIS A 471 -20.54 11.37 -0.30
N PRO A 472 -20.47 12.48 -1.05
CA PRO A 472 -19.24 13.15 -1.45
C PRO A 472 -18.62 13.89 -0.26
N PHE A 473 -17.98 13.12 0.62
CA PHE A 473 -17.53 13.62 1.91
C PHE A 473 -16.12 14.23 1.85
N ASN A 474 -15.91 15.27 1.06
CA ASN A 474 -14.69 16.09 1.01
C ASN A 474 -15.02 17.47 0.39
N ILE A 475 -14.00 18.26 0.07
CA ILE A 475 -14.18 19.56 -0.61
C ILE A 475 -14.88 19.48 -1.98
N ALA A 476 -14.97 18.30 -2.61
CA ALA A 476 -15.81 18.13 -3.78
C ALA A 476 -17.27 18.43 -3.46
N LYS A 477 -17.72 18.33 -2.20
CA LYS A 477 -19.06 18.73 -1.76
C LYS A 477 -19.40 20.18 -2.10
N LEU A 478 -18.40 21.06 -2.23
CA LEU A 478 -18.63 22.43 -2.68
C LEU A 478 -19.28 22.50 -4.07
N TYR A 479 -19.10 21.45 -4.88
CA TYR A 479 -19.59 21.35 -6.25
C TYR A 479 -20.59 20.19 -6.44
N TYR A 480 -20.36 19.07 -5.76
CA TYR A 480 -21.15 17.85 -5.81
C TYR A 480 -21.52 17.48 -4.38
N TYR A 481 -22.52 18.12 -3.78
CA TYR A 481 -23.08 17.69 -2.49
C TYR A 481 -24.32 16.80 -2.71
N THR A 482 -24.80 16.14 -1.66
CA THR A 482 -26.02 15.31 -1.75
C THR A 482 -27.24 16.23 -1.92
N GLN A 483 -27.81 16.30 -3.12
CA GLN A 483 -28.91 17.21 -3.43
C GLN A 483 -30.21 16.77 -2.76
N THR A 484 -31.14 17.72 -2.56
CA THR A 484 -32.46 17.43 -1.99
C THR A 484 -33.26 16.43 -2.84
N THR A 485 -33.04 16.44 -4.15
CA THR A 485 -33.65 15.55 -5.14
C THR A 485 -32.80 14.33 -5.46
N ASP A 486 -31.82 13.98 -4.62
CA ASP A 486 -30.97 12.82 -4.84
C ASP A 486 -31.82 11.53 -4.91
N PRO A 487 -31.75 10.76 -6.02
CA PRO A 487 -32.60 9.58 -6.20
C PRO A 487 -32.39 8.49 -5.15
N GLU A 488 -31.18 8.38 -4.61
CA GLU A 488 -30.82 7.35 -3.63
C GLU A 488 -31.38 7.71 -2.26
N SER A 489 -31.28 8.99 -1.87
CA SER A 489 -31.93 9.53 -0.67
C SER A 489 -33.44 9.35 -0.71
N ILE A 490 -34.08 9.68 -1.84
CA ILE A 490 -35.54 9.51 -2.03
C ILE A 490 -35.92 8.03 -1.96
N SER A 491 -35.11 7.14 -2.52
CA SER A 491 -35.34 5.70 -2.46
C SER A 491 -35.25 5.17 -1.03
N ILE A 492 -34.25 5.60 -0.25
CA ILE A 492 -34.14 5.22 1.18
C ILE A 492 -35.37 5.69 1.95
N LEU A 493 -35.75 6.97 1.82
CA LEU A 493 -36.95 7.52 2.49
C LEU A 493 -38.20 6.73 2.13
N THR A 494 -38.43 6.49 0.83
CA THR A 494 -39.62 5.78 0.34
C THR A 494 -39.66 4.34 0.82
N ASN A 495 -38.53 3.62 0.76
CA ASN A 495 -38.46 2.23 1.15
C ASN A 495 -38.54 2.06 2.67
N ALA A 496 -37.84 2.90 3.45
CA ALA A 496 -37.85 2.86 4.91
C ALA A 496 -39.21 3.25 5.50
N GLN A 497 -39.99 4.10 4.82
CA GLN A 497 -41.35 4.46 5.24
C GLN A 497 -42.26 3.24 5.43
N SER A 498 -42.04 2.16 4.68
CA SER A 498 -42.81 0.91 4.81
C SER A 498 -42.58 0.17 6.15
N TYR A 499 -41.48 0.47 6.85
CA TYR A 499 -41.14 -0.16 8.13
C TYR A 499 -41.66 0.64 9.35
N VAL A 500 -42.10 1.89 9.16
CA VAL A 500 -42.45 2.80 10.27
C VAL A 500 -43.53 2.23 11.20
N ALA A 501 -44.52 1.51 10.67
CA ALA A 501 -45.57 0.93 11.48
C ALA A 501 -45.08 -0.20 12.40
N ALA A 502 -44.00 -0.88 12.02
CA ALA A 502 -43.45 -2.04 12.74
C ALA A 502 -42.19 -1.71 13.57
N THR A 503 -41.59 -0.54 13.35
CA THR A 503 -40.29 -0.19 13.93
C THR A 503 -40.40 1.11 14.76
N PRO A 504 -40.49 1.02 16.10
CA PRO A 504 -40.50 2.17 16.99
C PRO A 504 -39.29 3.10 16.78
N GLY A 505 -39.48 4.40 16.92
CA GLY A 505 -38.42 5.42 16.74
C GLY A 505 -38.03 5.72 15.28
N LEU A 506 -38.36 4.83 14.33
CA LEU A 506 -37.96 5.00 12.92
C LEU A 506 -38.52 6.29 12.29
N LYS A 507 -39.76 6.66 12.61
CA LYS A 507 -40.40 7.85 12.05
C LYS A 507 -39.60 9.12 12.33
N GLU A 508 -39.11 9.27 13.57
CA GLU A 508 -38.33 10.44 13.96
C GLU A 508 -37.04 10.54 13.14
N LEU A 509 -36.33 9.42 12.94
CA LEU A 509 -35.12 9.36 12.12
C LEU A 509 -35.38 9.71 10.65
N LEU A 510 -36.53 9.28 10.09
CA LEU A 510 -36.91 9.62 8.71
C LEU A 510 -37.27 11.11 8.57
N ASP A 511 -37.99 11.66 9.55
CA ASP A 511 -38.33 13.08 9.58
C ASP A 511 -37.05 13.93 9.71
N ASP A 512 -36.11 13.54 10.58
CA ASP A 512 -34.80 14.19 10.70
C ASP A 512 -33.99 14.09 9.40
N TYR A 513 -33.89 12.90 8.80
CA TYR A 513 -33.16 12.73 7.54
C TYR A 513 -33.73 13.60 6.44
N LYS A 514 -35.06 13.66 6.32
CA LYS A 514 -35.73 14.55 5.37
C LYS A 514 -35.43 16.02 5.65
N ASN A 515 -35.47 16.45 6.91
CA ASN A 515 -35.15 17.83 7.30
C ASN A 515 -33.71 18.22 6.96
N VAL A 516 -32.74 17.33 7.20
CA VAL A 516 -31.33 17.55 6.80
C VAL A 516 -31.18 17.56 5.28
N LEU A 517 -31.87 16.66 4.59
CA LEU A 517 -31.83 16.58 3.14
C LEU A 517 -32.39 17.86 2.50
N GLU A 518 -33.49 18.40 3.02
CA GLU A 518 -34.16 19.62 2.56
C GLU A 518 -33.52 20.92 3.07
N SER A 519 -32.42 20.84 3.84
CA SER A 519 -31.73 22.01 4.35
C SER A 519 -31.17 22.90 3.23
N PRO A 520 -31.03 24.23 3.44
CA PRO A 520 -30.60 25.15 2.39
C PRO A 520 -29.24 24.77 1.78
N MET A 521 -29.07 24.93 0.46
CA MET A 521 -27.83 24.59 -0.26
C MET A 521 -26.55 25.13 0.40
N LEU A 522 -26.60 26.33 0.98
CA LEU A 522 -25.44 26.94 1.65
C LEU A 522 -24.94 26.13 2.85
N SER A 523 -25.84 25.42 3.54
CA SER A 523 -25.52 24.52 4.66
C SER A 523 -24.81 23.22 4.23
N ALA A 524 -24.78 22.92 2.92
CA ALA A 524 -24.06 21.77 2.37
C ALA A 524 -22.65 22.14 1.82
N THR A 525 -22.37 23.44 1.65
CA THR A 525 -21.22 23.93 0.89
C THR A 525 -20.33 24.85 1.74
N PHE A 526 -20.43 26.17 1.55
CA PHE A 526 -19.57 27.16 2.20
C PHE A 526 -19.88 27.38 3.68
N TRP A 527 -21.11 27.07 4.10
CA TRP A 527 -21.63 27.30 5.45
C TRP A 527 -22.00 25.98 6.13
N ASP A 528 -21.31 24.89 5.79
CA ASP A 528 -21.46 23.58 6.45
C ASP A 528 -20.83 23.58 7.84
N TYR A 529 -21.40 24.41 8.72
CA TYR A 529 -20.94 24.57 10.09
C TYR A 529 -21.29 23.41 10.99
N ASP A 530 -22.23 22.56 10.59
CA ASP A 530 -22.81 21.52 11.43
C ASP A 530 -22.50 20.11 10.90
N GLY A 531 -22.04 19.97 9.65
CA GLY A 531 -21.63 18.72 9.04
C GLY A 531 -22.78 17.99 8.37
N ARG A 532 -23.50 18.63 7.44
CA ARG A 532 -24.71 18.09 6.79
C ARG A 532 -24.50 16.67 6.26
N GLU A 533 -23.41 16.42 5.56
CA GLU A 533 -23.11 15.10 5.00
C GLU A 533 -22.79 14.05 6.09
N LEU A 534 -22.30 14.48 7.27
CA LEU A 534 -22.16 13.57 8.44
C LEU A 534 -23.52 13.20 9.01
N TYR A 535 -24.43 14.16 9.14
CA TYR A 535 -25.78 13.87 9.61
C TYR A 535 -26.52 12.95 8.64
N LEU A 536 -26.51 13.24 7.33
CA LEU A 536 -27.14 12.37 6.33
C LEU A 536 -26.57 10.95 6.40
N SER A 537 -25.24 10.81 6.37
CA SER A 537 -24.61 9.50 6.40
C SER A 537 -24.88 8.74 7.70
N SER A 538 -24.90 9.43 8.85
CA SER A 538 -25.17 8.80 10.15
C SER A 538 -26.64 8.41 10.30
N LEU A 539 -27.57 9.25 9.86
CA LEU A 539 -29.00 8.97 9.89
C LEU A 539 -29.36 7.76 9.02
N GLU A 540 -28.74 7.58 7.85
CA GLU A 540 -28.90 6.36 7.05
C GLU A 540 -28.48 5.10 7.80
N GLN A 541 -27.37 5.17 8.53
CA GLN A 541 -26.93 4.05 9.37
C GLN A 541 -27.92 3.78 10.49
N LEU A 542 -28.38 4.83 11.18
CA LEU A 542 -29.36 4.70 12.27
C LEU A 542 -30.70 4.14 11.76
N ILE A 543 -31.19 4.59 10.61
CA ILE A 543 -32.40 4.05 9.95
C ILE A 543 -32.27 2.54 9.75
N ILE A 544 -31.15 2.09 9.19
CA ILE A 544 -30.93 0.67 8.88
C ILE A 544 -30.75 -0.16 10.15
N LEU A 545 -30.02 0.35 11.13
CA LEU A 545 -29.82 -0.30 12.41
C LEU A 545 -31.13 -0.43 13.19
N THR A 546 -31.99 0.60 13.13
CA THR A 546 -33.31 0.62 13.78
C THR A 546 -34.27 -0.37 13.12
N ILE A 547 -34.20 -0.53 11.78
CA ILE A 547 -34.93 -1.58 11.05
C ILE A 547 -34.42 -3.00 11.39
N GLY A 548 -33.19 -3.14 11.89
CA GLY A 548 -32.53 -4.43 12.06
C GLY A 548 -31.93 -4.99 10.77
N GLY A 549 -31.65 -4.10 9.81
CA GLY A 549 -30.97 -4.40 8.55
C GLY A 549 -29.45 -4.56 8.70
N LEU A 550 -28.77 -4.87 7.60
CA LEU A 550 -27.31 -4.93 7.56
C LEU A 550 -26.73 -3.55 7.24
N SER A 551 -25.93 -3.02 8.15
CA SER A 551 -25.15 -1.80 7.95
C SER A 551 -23.78 -2.14 7.36
N TYR A 552 -23.52 -1.71 6.13
CA TYR A 552 -22.17 -1.72 5.55
C TYR A 552 -21.82 -0.34 4.99
N GLY A 553 -20.58 0.08 5.21
CA GLY A 553 -20.08 1.28 4.57
C GLY A 553 -18.57 1.29 4.33
N SER A 554 -18.14 2.11 3.38
CA SER A 554 -16.73 2.26 3.03
C SER A 554 -16.41 3.68 2.57
N CYS A 555 -15.16 4.09 2.73
CA CYS A 555 -14.56 5.10 1.88
C CYS A 555 -13.49 4.42 1.01
N VAL A 556 -12.69 5.16 0.23
CA VAL A 556 -11.63 4.55 -0.61
C VAL A 556 -10.76 3.56 0.18
N SER A 557 -10.28 3.99 1.36
CA SER A 557 -9.42 3.19 2.25
C SER A 557 -10.19 2.46 3.37
N GLY A 558 -11.42 2.89 3.66
CA GLY A 558 -12.22 2.39 4.78
C GLY A 558 -11.72 2.81 6.16
N LYS A 559 -10.76 3.74 6.28
CA LYS A 559 -10.16 4.14 7.58
C LYS A 559 -10.15 5.65 7.86
N ASP A 560 -10.49 6.47 6.87
CA ASP A 560 -10.48 7.94 6.98
C ASP A 560 -11.92 8.45 7.14
N ARG A 561 -12.59 8.84 6.04
CA ARG A 561 -13.99 9.28 6.03
C ARG A 561 -14.96 8.33 6.75
N LYS A 562 -14.78 7.00 6.58
CA LYS A 562 -15.58 5.99 7.27
C LYS A 562 -15.34 5.98 8.79
N ALA A 563 -14.13 6.28 9.26
CA ALA A 563 -13.88 6.42 10.70
C ALA A 563 -14.61 7.62 11.30
N ILE A 564 -14.65 8.75 10.58
CA ILE A 564 -15.38 9.94 11.04
C ILE A 564 -16.88 9.68 11.09
N GLU A 565 -17.45 9.02 10.08
CA GLU A 565 -18.86 8.62 10.13
C GLU A 565 -19.13 7.70 11.32
N LEU A 566 -18.29 6.68 11.57
CA LEU A 566 -18.47 5.81 12.75
C LEU A 566 -18.43 6.60 14.07
N LEU A 567 -17.49 7.54 14.22
CA LEU A 567 -17.42 8.42 15.40
C LEU A 567 -18.64 9.32 15.53
N HIS A 568 -19.16 9.84 14.42
CA HIS A 568 -20.34 10.71 14.42
C HIS A 568 -21.60 9.93 14.78
N THR A 569 -21.81 8.77 14.16
CA THR A 569 -22.92 7.86 14.48
C THR A 569 -22.83 7.38 15.94
N ASP A 570 -21.63 7.02 16.44
CA ASP A 570 -21.42 6.68 17.85
C ASP A 570 -21.81 7.83 18.78
N ALA A 571 -21.42 9.06 18.44
CA ALA A 571 -21.75 10.24 19.23
C ALA A 571 -23.27 10.47 19.25
N MET A 572 -23.97 10.27 18.14
CA MET A 572 -25.43 10.38 18.08
C MET A 572 -26.12 9.34 18.98
N ILE A 573 -25.65 8.08 18.93
CA ILE A 573 -26.16 6.98 19.74
C ILE A 573 -25.94 7.25 21.23
N LEU A 574 -24.75 7.71 21.62
CA LEU A 574 -24.46 8.06 23.01
C LEU A 574 -25.25 9.27 23.47
N TYR A 575 -25.48 10.24 22.59
CA TYR A 575 -26.28 11.41 22.89
C TYR A 575 -27.73 11.00 23.18
N GLU A 576 -28.35 10.20 22.31
CA GLU A 576 -29.72 9.72 22.52
C GLU A 576 -29.82 8.88 23.80
N SER A 577 -28.88 7.97 24.03
CA SER A 577 -28.86 7.15 25.25
C SER A 577 -28.70 7.98 26.53
N ARG A 578 -28.16 9.19 26.47
CA ARG A 578 -27.95 10.08 27.64
C ARG A 578 -29.07 11.09 27.83
N TYR A 579 -29.62 11.62 26.75
CA TYR A 579 -30.53 12.76 26.80
C TYR A 579 -31.96 12.40 26.37
N GLY A 580 -32.19 11.19 25.88
CA GLY A 580 -33.51 10.66 25.50
C GLY A 580 -34.03 11.17 24.15
N ASN A 581 -33.20 11.85 23.37
CA ASN A 581 -33.52 12.38 22.05
C ASN A 581 -32.29 12.43 21.14
N TRP A 582 -32.49 12.35 19.83
CA TRP A 582 -31.40 12.49 18.87
C TRP A 582 -30.89 13.93 18.80
N PRO A 583 -29.56 14.15 18.65
CA PRO A 583 -29.03 15.48 18.37
C PRO A 583 -29.51 15.93 16.99
N LYS A 584 -29.86 17.21 16.84
CA LYS A 584 -30.47 17.72 15.60
C LYS A 584 -29.44 18.51 14.78
N PHE A 585 -29.60 18.46 13.46
CA PHE A 585 -28.85 19.32 12.54
C PHE A 585 -29.39 20.74 12.60
N GLY A 586 -28.51 21.75 12.57
CA GLY A 586 -28.91 23.16 12.65
C GLY A 586 -29.09 23.69 14.09
N ASP A 587 -28.80 22.88 15.13
CA ASP A 587 -28.75 23.38 16.50
C ASP A 587 -27.67 24.46 16.63
N PRO A 588 -28.01 25.71 17.05
CA PRO A 588 -27.04 26.79 17.13
C PRO A 588 -25.87 26.46 18.06
N LYS A 589 -24.67 26.92 17.69
CA LYS A 589 -23.42 26.63 18.42
C LYS A 589 -23.39 27.10 19.87
N ASP A 590 -24.16 28.15 20.18
CA ASP A 590 -24.32 28.73 21.51
C ASP A 590 -25.34 27.97 22.38
N LYS A 591 -26.08 27.01 21.80
CA LYS A 591 -26.98 26.15 22.55
C LYS A 591 -26.27 25.01 23.25
N GLU A 592 -26.79 24.67 24.42
CA GLU A 592 -26.25 23.61 25.27
C GLU A 592 -26.29 22.25 24.58
N GLU A 593 -27.34 21.98 23.80
CA GLU A 593 -27.55 20.75 23.07
C GLU A 593 -26.41 20.46 22.09
N ARG A 594 -25.98 21.46 21.31
CA ARG A 594 -24.85 21.35 20.39
C ARG A 594 -23.54 21.15 21.16
N GLY A 595 -23.33 21.90 22.24
CA GLY A 595 -22.15 21.76 23.10
C GLY A 595 -21.98 20.36 23.69
N ARG A 596 -23.09 19.73 24.10
CA ARG A 596 -23.13 18.34 24.61
C ARG A 596 -22.79 17.33 23.50
N PHE A 597 -23.32 17.51 22.28
CA PHE A 597 -22.99 16.65 21.15
C PHE A 597 -21.52 16.77 20.74
N VAL A 598 -21.02 18.00 20.59
CA VAL A 598 -19.60 18.27 20.27
C VAL A 598 -18.69 17.63 21.32
N THR A 599 -18.99 17.77 22.62
CA THR A 599 -18.23 17.12 23.69
C THR A 599 -18.20 15.60 23.54
N THR A 600 -19.36 14.98 23.29
CA THR A 600 -19.47 13.52 23.12
C THR A 600 -18.66 13.03 21.92
N PHE A 601 -18.74 13.73 20.78
CA PHE A 601 -17.93 13.42 19.60
C PHE A 601 -16.44 13.54 19.89
N VAL A 602 -16.03 14.64 20.53
CA VAL A 602 -14.61 14.91 20.80
C VAL A 602 -14.03 13.89 21.77
N ASP A 603 -14.77 13.44 22.79
CA ASP A 603 -14.36 12.35 23.68
C ASP A 603 -14.01 11.08 22.91
N LEU A 604 -14.85 10.71 21.94
CA LEU A 604 -14.62 9.55 21.08
C LEU A 604 -13.43 9.77 20.14
N TYR A 605 -13.30 10.96 19.54
CA TYR A 605 -12.21 11.29 18.64
C TYR A 605 -10.85 11.23 19.35
N ILE A 606 -10.73 11.86 20.52
CA ILE A 606 -9.46 11.92 21.29
C ILE A 606 -9.16 10.61 22.03
N SER A 607 -10.12 9.68 22.12
CA SER A 607 -9.82 8.29 22.52
C SER A 607 -8.86 7.61 21.53
N ARG A 608 -8.80 8.11 20.29
CA ARG A 608 -7.98 7.63 19.17
C ARG A 608 -8.26 6.19 18.76
N HIS A 609 -9.42 5.64 19.10
CA HIS A 609 -9.81 4.28 18.70
C HIS A 609 -9.69 4.07 17.18
N GLN A 610 -10.29 4.97 16.40
CA GLN A 610 -10.25 4.89 14.94
C GLN A 610 -8.86 5.20 14.35
N HIS A 611 -8.05 6.05 15.01
CA HIS A 611 -6.67 6.32 14.60
C HIS A 611 -5.77 5.10 14.75
N GLU A 612 -5.91 4.36 15.85
CA GLU A 612 -5.20 3.10 16.07
C GLU A 612 -5.61 2.03 15.05
N LEU A 613 -6.91 1.93 14.78
CA LEU A 613 -7.46 1.08 13.74
C LEU A 613 -6.85 1.43 12.35
N ALA A 614 -6.69 2.71 12.04
CA ALA A 614 -5.98 3.16 10.84
C ALA A 614 -4.49 2.76 10.86
N GLY A 615 -3.83 2.89 12.02
CA GLY A 615 -2.44 2.49 12.24
C GLY A 615 -2.18 0.99 12.06
N GLN A 616 -3.13 0.11 12.36
CA GLN A 616 -2.98 -1.33 12.09
C GLN A 616 -2.81 -1.65 10.59
N ASN A 617 -3.22 -0.75 9.68
CA ASN A 617 -3.02 -0.92 8.23
C ASN A 617 -1.60 -0.50 7.77
N ALA A 618 -0.89 0.29 8.56
CA ALA A 618 0.48 0.76 8.35
C ALA A 618 1.01 1.23 9.72
N PRO A 619 1.69 0.37 10.50
CA PRO A 619 2.09 0.70 11.87
C PRO A 619 2.84 2.04 11.94
N GLY A 620 2.46 2.87 12.91
CA GLY A 620 2.92 4.25 13.04
C GLY A 620 2.11 5.30 12.26
N SER A 621 1.24 4.91 11.34
CA SER A 621 0.31 5.83 10.65
C SER A 621 -1.02 5.97 11.38
N LYS A 622 -0.94 6.30 12.67
CA LYS A 622 -2.07 6.37 13.61
C LYS A 622 -2.78 7.73 13.52
N GLY A 623 -3.39 8.00 12.39
CA GLY A 623 -4.02 9.28 12.08
C GLY A 623 -5.29 9.12 11.26
N ILE A 624 -6.06 10.21 11.14
CA ILE A 624 -7.18 10.33 10.20
C ILE A 624 -6.80 11.34 9.14
N LYS A 625 -6.97 10.99 7.86
CA LYS A 625 -6.63 11.89 6.76
C LYS A 625 -7.55 13.10 6.71
N THR A 626 -6.98 14.28 6.51
CA THR A 626 -7.64 15.58 6.31
C THR A 626 -8.87 15.84 7.20
N PRO A 627 -8.81 15.70 8.53
CA PRO A 627 -10.01 15.79 9.39
C PRO A 627 -10.64 17.19 9.32
N GLY A 628 -9.83 18.25 9.18
CA GLY A 628 -10.32 19.63 9.04
C GLY A 628 -11.12 19.91 7.77
N MET A 629 -11.11 19.00 6.79
CA MET A 629 -11.95 19.09 5.57
C MET A 629 -13.31 18.42 5.75
N TYR A 630 -13.45 17.60 6.80
CA TYR A 630 -14.58 16.71 7.04
C TYR A 630 -15.39 17.13 8.26
N LEU A 631 -14.70 17.59 9.30
CA LEU A 631 -15.30 17.95 10.57
C LEU A 631 -15.83 19.38 10.56
N PRO A 632 -16.99 19.61 11.18
CA PRO A 632 -17.46 20.92 11.60
C PRO A 632 -16.38 21.74 12.33
N LYS A 633 -16.38 23.05 12.09
CA LYS A 633 -15.37 23.97 12.66
C LYS A 633 -15.35 23.97 14.19
N ASP A 634 -16.52 23.92 14.82
CA ASP A 634 -16.66 23.88 16.29
C ASP A 634 -16.06 22.60 16.90
N ILE A 635 -16.25 21.46 16.23
CA ILE A 635 -15.59 20.18 16.61
C ILE A 635 -14.07 20.29 16.49
N VAL A 636 -13.56 20.87 15.39
CA VAL A 636 -12.11 21.07 15.18
C VAL A 636 -11.51 21.97 16.27
N GLU A 637 -12.17 23.09 16.57
CA GLU A 637 -11.75 24.03 17.61
C GLU A 637 -11.71 23.35 18.98
N GLU A 638 -12.73 22.54 19.32
CA GLU A 638 -12.78 21.83 20.59
C GLU A 638 -11.70 20.74 20.71
N ILE A 639 -11.40 20.01 19.62
CA ILE A 639 -10.28 19.04 19.60
C ILE A 639 -8.95 19.75 19.87
N ASN A 640 -8.67 20.81 19.11
CA ASN A 640 -7.44 21.59 19.25
C ASN A 640 -7.29 22.19 20.66
N ARG A 641 -8.41 22.70 21.23
CA ARG A 641 -8.45 23.23 22.60
C ARG A 641 -8.12 22.14 23.62
N ARG A 642 -8.74 20.96 23.56
CA ARG A 642 -8.51 19.86 24.51
C ARG A 642 -7.11 19.25 24.39
N LEU A 643 -6.53 19.27 23.20
CA LEU A 643 -5.17 18.78 22.95
C LEU A 643 -4.10 19.87 23.14
N ALA A 644 -4.49 21.08 23.53
CA ALA A 644 -3.61 22.23 23.71
C ALA A 644 -2.68 22.47 22.50
N SER A 645 -3.20 22.31 21.29
CA SER A 645 -2.44 22.43 20.04
C SER A 645 -3.32 22.90 18.89
N GLU A 646 -2.94 24.01 18.25
CA GLU A 646 -3.62 24.53 17.05
C GLU A 646 -3.43 23.61 15.82
N ARG A 647 -2.44 22.70 15.87
CA ARG A 647 -2.05 21.82 14.76
C ARG A 647 -2.42 20.35 14.99
N ALA A 648 -3.21 20.01 16.02
CA ALA A 648 -3.51 18.61 16.34
C ALA A 648 -4.16 17.86 15.16
N ILE A 649 -5.10 18.52 14.47
CA ILE A 649 -5.76 17.99 13.27
C ILE A 649 -4.79 17.83 12.08
N GLU A 650 -3.84 18.76 11.91
CA GLU A 650 -2.81 18.66 10.87
C GLU A 650 -1.85 17.50 11.15
N PHE A 651 -1.50 17.29 12.42
CA PHE A 651 -0.65 16.18 12.84
C PHE A 651 -1.33 14.82 12.64
N ASP A 652 -2.64 14.73 12.88
CA ASP A 652 -3.42 13.54 12.52
C ASP A 652 -3.37 13.24 11.01
N ASP A 653 -3.53 14.27 10.16
CA ASP A 653 -3.40 14.10 8.70
C ASP A 653 -1.99 13.68 8.28
N ARG A 654 -0.96 14.27 8.90
CA ARG A 654 0.45 13.94 8.65
C ARG A 654 0.73 12.47 8.94
N LEU A 655 0.31 11.98 10.10
CA LEU A 655 0.45 10.56 10.46
C LEU A 655 -0.34 9.65 9.53
N ALA A 656 -1.58 10.02 9.17
CA ALA A 656 -2.40 9.22 8.24
C ALA A 656 -1.75 9.10 6.86
N THR A 657 -1.14 10.20 6.39
CA THR A 657 -0.48 10.31 5.09
C THR A 657 0.83 9.52 5.02
N ASP A 658 1.50 9.29 6.15
CA ASP A 658 2.72 8.46 6.21
C ASP A 658 2.47 6.98 5.85
N ASN A 659 1.22 6.56 5.72
CA ASN A 659 0.86 5.19 5.36
C ASN A 659 1.39 4.76 3.99
N GLU A 660 1.53 5.65 3.02
CA GLU A 660 2.13 5.34 1.72
C GLU A 660 3.55 5.91 1.66
N VAL A 661 4.54 5.06 1.36
CA VAL A 661 5.96 5.44 1.38
C VAL A 661 6.25 6.66 0.50
N LYS A 662 5.59 6.78 -0.66
CA LYS A 662 5.71 7.93 -1.57
C LYS A 662 5.25 9.27 -0.99
N TYR A 663 4.46 9.26 0.09
CA TYR A 663 3.96 10.47 0.73
C TYR A 663 4.69 10.79 2.05
N ILE A 664 5.59 9.92 2.51
CA ILE A 664 6.48 10.24 3.63
C ILE A 664 7.30 11.47 3.29
N SER A 665 7.87 11.56 2.07
CA SER A 665 8.44 12.80 1.55
C SER A 665 8.16 12.97 0.07
N LYS A 666 7.89 14.21 -0.37
CA LYS A 666 7.73 14.54 -1.79
C LYS A 666 9.07 14.47 -2.54
N ASP A 667 10.19 14.57 -1.83
CA ASP A 667 11.53 14.53 -2.40
C ASP A 667 12.51 13.73 -1.54
N LEU A 668 12.33 12.40 -1.51
CA LEU A 668 13.25 11.49 -0.81
C LEU A 668 14.69 11.58 -1.37
N LYS A 669 14.86 11.95 -2.65
CA LYS A 669 16.17 12.01 -3.30
C LYS A 669 17.08 13.05 -2.68
N ARG A 670 16.52 14.12 -2.12
CA ARG A 670 17.29 15.12 -1.35
C ARG A 670 18.11 14.51 -0.21
N ASN A 671 17.65 13.40 0.35
CA ASN A 671 18.33 12.69 1.44
C ASN A 671 19.19 11.51 0.94
N PHE A 672 19.38 11.35 -0.37
CA PHE A 672 20.25 10.30 -0.89
C PHE A 672 21.71 10.69 -0.71
N LEU A 673 22.55 9.67 -0.51
CA LEU A 673 23.99 9.85 -0.58
C LEU A 673 24.39 10.24 -2.02
N PRO A 674 25.47 11.02 -2.19
CA PRO A 674 26.09 11.30 -3.48
C PRO A 674 26.33 10.05 -4.33
N GLU A 675 26.50 10.27 -5.63
CA GLU A 675 26.79 9.21 -6.60
C GLU A 675 27.97 8.35 -6.14
N ASN A 676 27.83 7.03 -6.27
CA ASN A 676 28.80 6.01 -5.84
C ASN A 676 29.07 5.90 -4.33
N GLU A 677 28.77 6.90 -3.50
CA GLU A 677 29.07 6.85 -2.06
C GLU A 677 28.32 5.72 -1.35
N LEU A 678 27.06 5.47 -1.74
CA LEU A 678 26.31 4.32 -1.23
C LEU A 678 27.00 2.99 -1.61
N LEU A 679 27.39 2.83 -2.88
CA LEU A 679 28.06 1.61 -3.34
C LEU A 679 29.38 1.42 -2.58
N CYS A 680 30.23 2.44 -2.50
CA CYS A 680 31.49 2.40 -1.75
C CYS A 680 31.27 2.00 -0.29
N THR A 681 30.27 2.58 0.36
CA THR A 681 29.91 2.28 1.75
C THR A 681 29.52 0.80 1.91
N LEU A 682 28.64 0.29 1.02
CA LEU A 682 28.16 -1.07 1.09
C LEU A 682 29.27 -2.09 0.76
N MET A 683 30.15 -1.79 -0.20
CA MET A 683 31.27 -2.67 -0.55
C MET A 683 32.32 -2.74 0.57
N ALA A 684 32.67 -1.61 1.19
CA ALA A 684 33.57 -1.60 2.33
C ALA A 684 32.97 -2.35 3.53
N LYS A 685 31.66 -2.23 3.76
CA LYS A 685 30.94 -3.01 4.78
C LYS A 685 30.94 -4.50 4.47
N GLN A 686 30.78 -4.90 3.20
CA GLN A 686 30.80 -6.30 2.80
C GLN A 686 32.17 -6.95 2.99
N LEU A 687 33.26 -6.23 2.73
CA LEU A 687 34.63 -6.68 3.05
C LEU A 687 34.86 -6.85 4.56
N GLY A 688 34.13 -6.07 5.36
CA GLY A 688 34.28 -6.04 6.81
C GLY A 688 35.60 -5.43 7.27
N GLU A 689 35.73 -5.22 8.58
CA GLU A 689 36.93 -4.62 9.17
C GLU A 689 38.22 -5.42 8.87
N PRO A 690 38.24 -6.78 8.91
CA PRO A 690 39.45 -7.54 8.60
C PRO A 690 39.93 -7.35 7.16
N GLY A 691 39.02 -7.39 6.18
CA GLY A 691 39.34 -7.18 4.77
C GLY A 691 39.81 -5.76 4.50
N CYS A 692 39.09 -4.77 5.03
CA CYS A 692 39.47 -3.36 4.92
C CYS A 692 40.83 -3.06 5.58
N THR A 693 41.13 -3.66 6.73
CA THR A 693 42.42 -3.47 7.42
C THR A 693 43.59 -4.04 6.62
N LYS A 694 43.45 -5.24 6.05
CA LYS A 694 44.49 -5.82 5.18
C LYS A 694 44.78 -4.91 3.98
N LEU A 695 43.72 -4.46 3.29
CA LEU A 695 43.85 -3.55 2.15
C LEU A 695 44.47 -2.22 2.57
N TYR A 696 44.02 -1.62 3.68
CA TYR A 696 44.54 -0.36 4.18
C TYR A 696 46.04 -0.44 4.49
N ASN A 697 46.48 -1.51 5.15
CA ASN A 697 47.88 -1.68 5.54
C ASN A 697 48.80 -1.87 4.32
N ALA A 698 48.42 -2.77 3.40
CA ALA A 698 49.18 -3.01 2.18
C ALA A 698 49.24 -1.76 1.28
N LEU A 699 48.11 -1.08 1.12
CA LEU A 699 48.04 0.18 0.39
C LEU A 699 48.86 1.26 1.09
N GLY A 700 48.85 1.33 2.41
CA GLY A 700 49.58 2.32 3.19
C GLY A 700 51.09 2.17 3.07
N ALA A 701 51.59 0.93 3.02
CA ALA A 701 52.99 0.67 2.72
C ALA A 701 53.34 1.16 1.31
N LEU A 702 52.54 0.78 0.30
CA LEU A 702 52.81 1.12 -1.09
C LEU A 702 52.66 2.62 -1.38
N ILE A 703 51.63 3.30 -0.88
CA ILE A 703 51.30 4.70 -1.20
C ILE A 703 52.38 5.69 -0.74
N ASN A 704 53.14 5.31 0.30
CA ASN A 704 54.24 6.09 0.83
C ASN A 704 55.52 5.99 -0.02
N GLU A 705 55.61 4.99 -0.92
CA GLU A 705 56.66 4.87 -1.94
C GLU A 705 56.40 5.82 -3.13
N THR A 706 56.36 7.12 -2.85
CA THR A 706 55.90 8.17 -3.80
C THR A 706 56.58 8.15 -5.17
N GLN A 707 57.82 7.65 -5.25
CA GLN A 707 58.58 7.52 -6.50
C GLN A 707 57.89 6.59 -7.51
N ARG A 708 57.17 5.56 -7.05
CA ARG A 708 56.47 4.59 -7.92
C ARG A 708 55.28 5.17 -8.65
N PHE A 709 54.78 6.30 -8.20
CA PHE A 709 53.61 6.96 -8.78
C PHE A 709 53.96 8.15 -9.66
N ARG A 710 55.23 8.62 -9.65
CA ARG A 710 55.66 9.73 -10.49
C ARG A 710 55.64 9.33 -11.95
N LYS A 711 54.94 10.11 -12.76
CA LYS A 711 54.92 9.90 -14.21
C LYS A 711 56.30 10.22 -14.81
N PRO A 712 56.77 9.46 -15.81
CA PRO A 712 57.95 9.85 -16.56
C PRO A 712 57.73 11.18 -17.28
N LYS A 713 58.79 11.99 -17.45
CA LYS A 713 58.70 13.29 -18.13
C LYS A 713 58.08 13.13 -19.52
N GLY A 714 56.89 13.69 -19.71
CA GLY A 714 56.17 13.69 -20.99
C GLY A 714 56.75 14.70 -21.99
N SER A 715 56.49 14.47 -23.29
CA SER A 715 56.90 15.28 -24.44
C SER A 715 56.10 16.59 -24.60
N TRP A 716 55.76 17.26 -23.50
CA TRP A 716 54.98 18.51 -23.55
C TRP A 716 55.88 19.70 -23.90
N THR A 717 55.54 20.41 -24.98
CA THR A 717 56.33 21.53 -25.53
C THR A 717 56.03 22.89 -24.88
N SER A 718 54.95 23.00 -24.08
CA SER A 718 54.56 24.24 -23.42
C SER A 718 55.06 24.33 -21.98
N SER A 719 55.68 25.45 -21.60
CA SER A 719 56.25 25.67 -20.27
C SER A 719 55.21 25.72 -19.14
N TRP A 720 53.94 25.96 -19.45
CA TRP A 720 52.85 26.00 -18.46
C TRP A 720 52.34 24.61 -18.07
N TYR A 721 52.64 23.59 -18.87
CA TYR A 721 52.29 22.17 -18.64
C TYR A 721 53.53 21.29 -18.47
N LYS A 722 54.70 21.88 -18.12
CA LYS A 722 55.84 21.09 -17.68
C LYS A 722 55.45 20.40 -16.39
N ASP A 723 55.01 19.15 -16.49
CA ASP A 723 54.89 18.25 -15.36
C ASP A 723 56.28 18.12 -14.74
N ALA A 724 56.55 18.92 -13.70
CA ALA A 724 57.47 18.50 -12.66
C ALA A 724 56.99 17.10 -12.21
N GLU A 725 57.91 16.18 -11.93
CA GLU A 725 57.59 14.83 -11.45
C GLU A 725 56.47 14.85 -10.41
N SER A 726 55.23 14.65 -10.86
CA SER A 726 54.05 14.91 -10.06
C SER A 726 53.31 13.60 -9.82
N ILE A 727 52.80 13.48 -8.60
CA ILE A 727 51.98 12.35 -8.18
C ILE A 727 50.58 12.57 -8.78
N PRO A 728 49.94 11.54 -9.36
CA PRO A 728 48.57 11.63 -9.85
C PRO A 728 47.63 12.14 -8.75
N ARG A 729 46.76 13.09 -9.07
CA ARG A 729 45.88 13.75 -8.09
C ARG A 729 45.08 12.78 -7.23
N GLY A 730 44.64 11.64 -7.78
CA GLY A 730 43.88 10.68 -6.98
C GLY A 730 44.73 9.80 -6.07
N ILE A 731 45.99 9.54 -6.44
CA ILE A 731 46.96 8.92 -5.51
C ILE A 731 47.22 9.90 -4.35
N ASP A 732 47.34 11.19 -4.65
CA ASP A 732 47.46 12.23 -3.63
C ASP A 732 46.21 12.30 -2.74
N ALA A 733 45.01 12.22 -3.33
CA ALA A 733 43.76 12.19 -2.58
C ALA A 733 43.65 10.96 -1.65
N ILE A 734 44.04 9.78 -2.12
CA ILE A 734 44.13 8.57 -1.28
C ILE A 734 45.09 8.83 -0.11
N ARG A 735 46.28 9.39 -0.39
CA ARG A 735 47.27 9.71 0.64
C ARG A 735 46.72 10.72 1.65
N THR A 736 45.99 11.74 1.22
CA THR A 736 45.31 12.70 2.10
C THR A 736 44.32 12.00 3.03
N VAL A 737 43.50 11.08 2.50
CA VAL A 737 42.57 10.29 3.32
C VAL A 737 43.33 9.41 4.31
N MET A 738 44.48 8.85 3.93
CA MET A 738 45.28 8.00 4.84
C MET A 738 46.00 8.80 5.93
N ALA A 739 46.38 10.05 5.65
CA ALA A 739 47.03 10.95 6.60
C ALA A 739 46.04 11.67 7.54
N ASP A 740 44.77 11.75 7.16
CA ASP A 740 43.72 12.36 7.99
C ASP A 740 43.33 11.43 9.15
N GLU A 741 43.69 11.81 10.38
CA GLU A 741 43.31 11.08 11.59
C GLU A 741 41.78 11.02 11.79
N TYR A 742 41.05 11.98 11.21
CA TYR A 742 39.59 12.07 11.22
C TYR A 742 38.93 11.44 9.97
N ALA A 743 39.70 10.68 9.17
CA ALA A 743 39.21 9.98 7.99
C ALA A 743 38.16 8.90 8.29
N GLY A 744 38.05 8.48 9.54
CA GLY A 744 37.10 7.49 10.00
C GLY A 744 37.53 6.87 11.31
N LYS A 745 36.56 6.36 12.07
CA LYS A 745 36.76 5.67 13.36
C LYS A 745 37.34 4.26 13.20
N ASN A 746 37.28 3.69 11.99
CA ASN A 746 37.77 2.35 11.67
C ASN A 746 38.18 2.26 10.19
N ASN A 747 38.77 1.13 9.79
CA ASN A 747 39.25 0.96 8.42
C ASN A 747 38.12 0.79 7.42
N VAL A 748 36.93 0.31 7.81
CA VAL A 748 35.76 0.35 6.91
C VAL A 748 35.45 1.78 6.45
N GLN A 749 35.38 2.76 7.37
CA GLN A 749 35.09 4.16 7.01
C GLN A 749 36.19 4.79 6.17
N ARG A 750 37.47 4.50 6.48
CA ARG A 750 38.61 4.99 5.70
C ARG A 750 38.59 4.42 4.28
N LEU A 751 38.30 3.12 4.13
CA LEU A 751 38.20 2.48 2.82
C LEU A 751 37.02 3.00 2.00
N THR A 752 35.87 3.30 2.63
CA THR A 752 34.77 3.98 1.94
C THR A 752 35.25 5.28 1.27
N ARG A 753 35.99 6.13 1.99
CA ARG A 753 36.51 7.39 1.45
C ARG A 753 37.54 7.15 0.35
N ILE A 754 38.42 6.16 0.51
CA ILE A 754 39.39 5.75 -0.52
C ILE A 754 38.65 5.28 -1.79
N PHE A 755 37.64 4.42 -1.66
CA PHE A 755 36.83 3.96 -2.79
C PHE A 755 36.11 5.12 -3.50
N CYS A 756 35.55 6.08 -2.76
CA CYS A 756 34.98 7.29 -3.35
C CYS A 756 36.02 8.11 -4.11
N ALA A 757 37.23 8.26 -3.57
CA ALA A 757 38.33 8.95 -4.24
C ALA A 757 38.70 8.23 -5.55
N VAL A 758 38.76 6.90 -5.54
CA VAL A 758 39.04 6.07 -6.73
C VAL A 758 37.98 6.26 -7.81
N LEU A 759 36.70 6.15 -7.48
CA LEU A 759 35.61 6.29 -8.46
C LEU A 759 35.42 7.71 -9.00
N SER A 760 36.01 8.72 -8.35
CA SER A 760 36.02 10.10 -8.85
C SER A 760 37.09 10.35 -9.93
N HIS A 761 37.90 9.34 -10.28
CA HIS A 761 38.98 9.45 -11.27
C HIS A 761 38.64 8.76 -12.61
N PRO A 762 39.19 9.22 -13.75
CA PRO A 762 38.92 8.63 -15.06
C PRO A 762 39.41 7.19 -15.17
N GLU A 763 38.63 6.32 -15.83
CA GLU A 763 38.86 4.86 -15.84
C GLU A 763 40.14 4.39 -16.54
N LYS A 764 40.82 5.22 -17.36
CA LYS A 764 42.11 4.87 -18.00
C LYS A 764 42.96 6.09 -18.31
N ASP A 765 44.24 6.01 -17.94
CA ASP A 765 45.29 6.90 -18.40
C ASP A 765 46.50 6.05 -18.82
N ASN A 766 46.78 6.01 -20.13
CA ASN A 766 47.88 5.22 -20.69
C ASN A 766 49.27 5.73 -20.27
N THR A 767 49.35 6.86 -19.56
CA THR A 767 50.58 7.44 -19.02
C THR A 767 50.81 7.08 -17.54
N SER A 768 49.90 6.33 -16.93
CA SER A 768 50.00 5.88 -15.53
C SER A 768 51.06 4.80 -15.34
N THR A 769 51.74 4.86 -14.19
CA THR A 769 52.75 3.86 -13.82
C THR A 769 52.10 2.51 -13.48
N PRO A 770 52.86 1.38 -13.51
CA PRO A 770 52.34 0.09 -13.10
C PRO A 770 51.73 0.08 -11.69
N ALA A 771 52.35 0.77 -10.73
CA ALA A 771 51.83 0.89 -9.37
C ALA A 771 50.53 1.72 -9.31
N THR A 772 50.43 2.78 -10.11
CA THR A 772 49.19 3.56 -10.25
C THR A 772 48.06 2.67 -10.77
N ASN A 773 48.29 1.98 -11.90
CA ASN A 773 47.30 1.09 -12.49
C ASN A 773 46.90 -0.03 -11.53
N SER A 774 47.87 -0.64 -10.86
CA SER A 774 47.61 -1.68 -9.85
C SER A 774 46.67 -1.21 -8.73
N VAL A 775 46.86 0.01 -8.21
CA VAL A 775 45.99 0.57 -7.16
C VAL A 775 44.58 0.81 -7.71
N TYR A 776 44.43 1.52 -8.83
CA TYR A 776 43.12 1.82 -9.39
C TYR A 776 42.38 0.57 -9.87
N ASP A 777 43.02 -0.29 -10.65
CA ASP A 777 42.39 -1.46 -11.25
C ASP A 777 41.91 -2.44 -10.17
N ASN A 778 42.73 -2.71 -9.15
CA ASN A 778 42.34 -3.61 -8.07
C ASN A 778 41.22 -3.01 -7.22
N LEU A 779 41.28 -1.72 -6.86
CA LEU A 779 40.22 -1.07 -6.11
C LEU A 779 38.91 -1.00 -6.90
N ILE A 780 38.96 -0.66 -8.20
CA ILE A 780 37.78 -0.68 -9.08
C ILE A 780 37.22 -2.10 -9.19
N ASN A 781 38.07 -3.13 -9.35
CA ASN A 781 37.63 -4.52 -9.41
C ASN A 781 36.96 -4.96 -8.09
N ILE A 782 37.40 -4.44 -6.95
CA ILE A 782 36.75 -4.70 -5.65
C ILE A 782 35.41 -3.97 -5.55
N ILE A 783 35.31 -2.72 -6.02
CA ILE A 783 34.08 -1.91 -5.92
C ILE A 783 33.02 -2.37 -6.94
N LYS A 784 33.46 -2.76 -8.15
CA LYS A 784 32.64 -3.23 -9.28
C LYS A 784 33.12 -4.61 -9.75
N PRO A 785 33.02 -5.65 -8.92
CA PRO A 785 33.49 -6.98 -9.26
C PRO A 785 32.71 -7.55 -10.43
N LYS A 786 33.44 -8.27 -11.31
CA LYS A 786 32.82 -9.09 -12.34
C LYS A 786 32.01 -10.22 -11.69
N SER A 787 30.88 -10.56 -12.31
CA SER A 787 29.99 -11.60 -11.79
C SER A 787 30.73 -12.92 -11.54
N GLY A 788 30.54 -13.49 -10.33
CA GLY A 788 31.20 -14.72 -9.89
C GLY A 788 32.49 -14.52 -9.08
N ASN A 789 33.09 -13.33 -9.06
CA ASN A 789 34.27 -13.06 -8.24
C ASN A 789 33.90 -12.85 -6.77
N LYS A 790 34.64 -13.50 -5.86
CA LYS A 790 34.51 -13.28 -4.41
C LYS A 790 35.36 -12.08 -4.00
N LEU A 791 34.79 -11.19 -3.18
CA LEU A 791 35.48 -9.98 -2.72
C LEU A 791 36.76 -10.27 -1.95
N ASP A 792 36.75 -11.26 -1.05
CA ASP A 792 37.95 -11.63 -0.28
C ASP A 792 39.09 -12.07 -1.19
N ALA A 793 38.78 -12.81 -2.26
CA ALA A 793 39.79 -13.24 -3.23
C ALA A 793 40.36 -12.06 -4.02
N LEU A 794 39.51 -11.08 -4.39
CA LEU A 794 39.98 -9.85 -5.05
C LEU A 794 40.84 -9.01 -4.10
N ALA A 795 40.47 -8.93 -2.82
CA ALA A 795 41.25 -8.24 -1.81
C ALA A 795 42.62 -8.92 -1.59
N ASP A 796 42.67 -10.25 -1.49
CA ASP A 796 43.92 -10.99 -1.32
C ASP A 796 44.85 -10.84 -2.54
N VAL A 797 44.30 -10.80 -3.76
CA VAL A 797 45.07 -10.51 -4.99
C VAL A 797 45.67 -9.11 -4.92
N ALA A 798 44.86 -8.10 -4.58
CA ALA A 798 45.32 -6.71 -4.45
C ALA A 798 46.43 -6.57 -3.41
N VAL A 799 46.25 -7.15 -2.22
CA VAL A 799 47.24 -7.13 -1.13
C VAL A 799 48.56 -7.74 -1.59
N LYS A 800 48.52 -8.94 -2.18
CA LYS A 800 49.72 -9.63 -2.66
C LYS A 800 50.48 -8.84 -3.72
N GLU A 801 49.74 -8.21 -4.64
CA GLU A 801 50.34 -7.38 -5.69
C GLU A 801 50.98 -6.12 -5.12
N TRP A 802 50.32 -5.44 -4.18
CA TRP A 802 50.85 -4.22 -3.56
C TRP A 802 52.03 -4.50 -2.64
N GLU A 803 52.03 -5.60 -1.90
CA GLU A 803 53.18 -6.04 -1.10
C GLU A 803 54.39 -6.36 -1.98
N LEU A 804 54.19 -7.02 -3.13
CA LEU A 804 55.26 -7.28 -4.09
C LEU A 804 55.86 -5.97 -4.62
N LEU A 805 55.01 -5.04 -5.06
CA LEU A 805 55.44 -3.72 -5.56
C LEU A 805 56.18 -2.92 -4.48
N PHE A 806 55.73 -3.00 -3.23
CA PHE A 806 56.40 -2.35 -2.09
C PHE A 806 57.79 -2.96 -1.84
N GLU A 807 57.91 -4.29 -1.76
CA GLU A 807 59.18 -4.96 -1.53
C GLU A 807 60.20 -4.75 -2.66
N GLU A 808 59.74 -4.74 -3.91
CA GLU A 808 60.57 -4.35 -5.05
C GLU A 808 61.08 -2.90 -4.92
N SER A 809 60.25 -1.98 -4.41
CA SER A 809 60.63 -0.57 -4.18
C SER A 809 61.76 -0.49 -3.17
N LYS A 810 61.56 -1.20 -2.05
CA LYS A 810 62.48 -1.24 -0.94
C LYS A 810 63.84 -1.82 -1.35
N ARG A 811 63.85 -2.91 -2.13
CA ARG A 811 65.09 -3.51 -2.65
C ARG A 811 65.83 -2.56 -3.59
N ALA A 812 65.12 -1.91 -4.50
CA ALA A 812 65.72 -0.92 -5.42
C ALA A 812 66.32 0.28 -4.66
N ASN A 813 65.63 0.77 -3.62
CA ASN A 813 66.10 1.89 -2.78
C ASN A 813 67.28 1.51 -1.87
N LEU A 814 67.42 0.23 -1.50
CA LEU A 814 68.53 -0.30 -0.70
C LEU A 814 69.78 -0.66 -1.53
N GLY A 815 69.76 -0.48 -2.86
CA GLY A 815 70.88 -0.83 -3.73
C GLY A 815 71.18 -2.34 -3.84
N LEU A 816 70.26 -3.19 -3.37
CA LEU A 816 70.37 -4.64 -3.45
C LEU A 816 69.72 -5.13 -4.75
N VAL A 817 70.40 -4.90 -5.87
CA VAL A 817 70.11 -5.56 -7.14
C VAL A 817 71.02 -6.78 -7.24
N TYR A 818 70.43 -7.98 -7.27
CA TYR A 818 71.06 -9.18 -7.83
C TYR A 818 70.27 -9.61 -9.05
#